data_AF-A0A449B746-F1
#
_entry.id   AF-A0A449B746-F1
#
_cell.length_a   1.000
_cell.length_b   1.000
_cell.length_c   1.000
_cell.angle_alpha   90.00
_cell.angle_beta   90.00
_cell.angle_gamma   90.00
#
_symmetry.space_group_name_H-M   'P 1'
#
loop_
_entity.id
_entity.type
_entity.pdbx_description
1 polymer ?
#
loop_
_entity_poly.entity_id
_entity_poly.type
_entity_poly.pdbx_seq_one_letter_code
_entity_poly.pdbx_strand_id
1 'polypeptide(L)'
;MKNKKLLEYKKQLNLINKIASSHYYCAKKPFLNKSQIKINHQLFKNSPFKNLLHLHPYSGLLNDPNGLFFYDGWYYIFYQNVPDIAVHKLKNWRAYKTKDFIKYHDLGIIISPSNLTDKDGVFSGGALVYQNKIYLYYTGNSDTKSKFKLVNNEYTNVVEFNPQTNKISNKKTLFKVNKKLFTNDFRDPRPFYNDNDQKIYLFHGAQKRFTKKGAVALYSSSKPDKDFQYLGNIKFENDYLNFQDAYMFECPDFFRVGNKDVLSFSTQGAYYFGKNNQKRDVVVMIIGKMDFNSLTFKIENIQFADLGTEFYAPQSFNNTNQTIYLGWAASPEDVEVGNFKYQNAHFLNIPRIFELSNNKLLQKYHPFIKELIQKTQQNVQELKWENQPLLIQAENNSDFELIIKNNLGDWLSLKYKQNTLTLDRSNMSYLINPESGLIITRNININNFEMILDKTYCQIFINNGEEVFSFKYFINSEVYYKFNNINVTVNHLKGFNYDLENIFEPRLLVLGESTVHKFENELFKVEYLSGAGLSTATTAALINNSVYLASLLGKDTMGNKLVSFARTNNINSKYLLQKEKVKTKTLNNNSDYQTIAELNLWSNTSKDLFFNFEDNFDVLLINSNFMFLNPKQELEYLSVLKTVKQQNKLVAFKVNLNSKFYPLVTKQLKEKVFKFIRNSHIIQLSFNEFKLLFECEINQFNDIIKENKWSKKIFLITFEEHGTIVFVSKENTLVPNLERKYISHKATNNVSFGFFVALFAEHNFKLNNLKLKDIYYLILKANIAASLTSQKRGYAQSIPTLESIEKEFNKYIIKQEVKNV
;
A
#
# COMPACT_ATOMS: atom_id res chain seq x y z
N MET A 1 -29.88 3.13 14.28
CA MET A 1 -28.42 3.07 14.03
C MET A 1 -28.08 2.56 12.62
N LYS A 2 -28.70 1.48 12.12
CA LYS A 2 -28.49 0.92 10.76
C LYS A 2 -28.54 1.94 9.61
N ASN A 3 -29.54 2.84 9.60
CA ASN A 3 -29.65 3.90 8.58
C ASN A 3 -28.49 4.91 8.59
N LYS A 4 -27.88 5.17 9.75
CA LYS A 4 -26.74 6.09 9.88
C LYS A 4 -25.47 5.47 9.30
N LYS A 5 -25.18 4.19 9.61
CA LYS A 5 -24.02 3.45 9.08
C LYS A 5 -24.11 3.28 7.56
N LEU A 6 -25.30 3.00 7.03
CA LEU A 6 -25.50 2.91 5.57
C LEU A 6 -25.30 4.27 4.88
N LEU A 7 -25.78 5.36 5.47
CA LEU A 7 -25.55 6.71 4.95
C LEU A 7 -24.05 7.07 4.97
N GLU A 8 -23.34 6.72 6.04
CA GLU A 8 -21.90 6.92 6.15
C GLU A 8 -21.11 6.11 5.11
N TYR A 9 -21.46 4.83 4.92
CA TYR A 9 -20.91 3.99 3.86
C TYR A 9 -21.08 4.65 2.48
N LYS A 10 -22.29 5.07 2.13
CA LYS A 10 -22.57 5.73 0.84
C LYS A 10 -21.77 7.03 0.66
N LYS A 11 -21.64 7.84 1.72
CA LYS A 11 -20.82 9.06 1.70
C LYS A 11 -19.35 8.75 1.44
N GLN A 12 -18.81 7.72 2.10
CA GLN A 12 -17.42 7.29 1.92
C GLN A 12 -17.20 6.70 0.52
N LEU A 13 -18.09 5.83 0.04
CA LEU A 13 -18.03 5.27 -1.31
C LEU A 13 -18.05 6.36 -2.39
N ASN A 14 -18.92 7.35 -2.25
CA ASN A 14 -18.95 8.50 -3.16
C ASN A 14 -17.64 9.31 -3.14
N LEU A 15 -17.03 9.47 -1.96
CA LEU A 15 -15.74 10.13 -1.82
C LEU A 15 -14.63 9.33 -2.51
N ILE A 16 -14.59 8.02 -2.29
CA ILE A 16 -13.64 7.09 -2.91
C ILE A 16 -13.74 7.17 -4.42
N ASN A 17 -14.96 7.10 -4.98
CA ASN A 17 -15.18 7.17 -6.42
C ASN A 17 -14.71 8.50 -7.02
N LYS A 18 -14.92 9.63 -6.33
CA LYS A 18 -14.42 10.96 -6.76
C LYS A 18 -12.90 11.06 -6.71
N ILE A 19 -12.25 10.47 -5.71
CA ILE A 19 -10.78 10.43 -5.63
C ILE A 19 -10.24 9.56 -6.77
N ALA A 20 -10.81 8.37 -6.91
CA ALA A 20 -10.44 7.39 -7.92
C ALA A 20 -10.66 7.89 -9.34
N SER A 21 -11.55 8.86 -9.61
CA SER A 21 -11.74 9.43 -10.94
C SER A 21 -10.67 10.47 -11.32
N SER A 22 -9.85 10.94 -10.38
CA SER A 22 -8.83 11.94 -10.70
C SER A 22 -7.76 11.41 -11.64
N HIS A 23 -7.29 12.27 -12.54
CA HIS A 23 -6.15 12.01 -13.42
C HIS A 23 -4.88 11.63 -12.66
N TYR A 24 -4.71 12.08 -11.41
CA TYR A 24 -3.59 11.70 -10.56
C TYR A 24 -3.49 10.18 -10.38
N TYR A 25 -4.64 9.52 -10.12
CA TYR A 25 -4.74 8.07 -9.92
C TYR A 25 -5.14 7.31 -11.21
N CYS A 26 -5.59 8.02 -12.25
CA CYS A 26 -6.08 7.42 -13.52
C CYS A 26 -5.11 7.53 -14.69
N ALA A 27 -4.06 8.36 -14.64
CA ALA A 27 -3.13 8.49 -15.74
C ALA A 27 -2.36 7.17 -15.94
N LYS A 28 -2.20 6.74 -17.20
CA LYS A 28 -1.57 5.47 -17.66
C LYS A 28 -0.12 5.21 -17.20
N LYS A 29 0.42 5.98 -16.26
CA LYS A 29 1.75 5.84 -15.66
C LYS A 29 1.72 5.99 -14.12
N PRO A 30 0.79 5.37 -13.38
CA PRO A 30 0.69 5.56 -11.94
C PRO A 30 1.93 5.01 -11.19
N PHE A 31 2.64 4.05 -11.80
CA PHE A 31 3.87 3.43 -11.29
C PHE A 31 5.10 4.34 -11.26
N LEU A 32 5.00 5.59 -11.77
CA LEU A 32 6.11 6.55 -11.65
C LEU A 32 6.20 7.22 -10.28
N ASN A 33 5.17 7.14 -9.43
CA ASN A 33 5.20 7.75 -8.10
C ASN A 33 5.53 6.71 -7.01
N LYS A 34 6.79 6.28 -6.97
CA LYS A 34 7.31 5.38 -5.92
C LYS A 34 7.06 5.93 -4.51
N SER A 35 7.03 7.26 -4.32
CA SER A 35 6.72 7.82 -3.00
C SER A 35 5.27 7.63 -2.59
N GLN A 36 4.29 7.70 -3.52
CA GLN A 36 2.90 7.43 -3.16
C GLN A 36 2.74 5.99 -2.66
N ILE A 37 3.38 5.04 -3.33
CA ILE A 37 3.39 3.62 -2.94
C ILE A 37 3.97 3.47 -1.53
N LYS A 38 5.08 4.14 -1.22
CA LYS A 38 5.68 4.13 0.12
C LYS A 38 4.82 4.84 1.17
N ILE A 39 4.26 6.00 0.87
CA ILE A 39 3.30 6.71 1.75
C ILE A 39 2.13 5.79 2.11
N ASN A 40 1.51 5.17 1.10
CA ASN A 40 0.41 4.23 1.28
C ASN A 40 0.84 3.06 2.19
N HIS A 41 2.05 2.54 1.98
CA HIS A 41 2.61 1.49 2.83
C HIS A 41 2.80 1.93 4.29
N GLN A 42 3.33 3.14 4.54
CA GLN A 42 3.50 3.67 5.90
C GLN A 42 2.14 3.91 6.58
N LEU A 43 1.14 4.39 5.84
CA LEU A 43 -0.23 4.51 6.36
C LEU A 43 -0.78 3.13 6.76
N PHE A 44 -0.58 2.12 5.92
CA PHE A 44 -1.06 0.77 6.17
C PHE A 44 -0.36 0.08 7.35
N LYS A 45 0.94 0.31 7.55
CA LYS A 45 1.68 -0.21 8.73
C LYS A 45 1.00 0.15 10.05
N ASN A 46 0.38 1.33 10.12
CA ASN A 46 -0.31 1.84 11.29
C ASN A 46 -1.82 1.57 11.27
N SER A 47 -2.33 0.80 10.31
CA SER A 47 -3.76 0.47 10.23
C SER A 47 -4.14 -0.47 11.38
N PRO A 48 -5.20 -0.15 12.16
CA PRO A 48 -5.77 -1.08 13.14
C PRO A 48 -6.41 -2.31 12.46
N PHE A 49 -6.63 -2.24 11.14
CA PHE A 49 -7.26 -3.26 10.33
C PHE A 49 -6.28 -4.14 9.55
N LYS A 50 -4.96 -3.95 9.75
CA LYS A 50 -3.93 -4.79 9.12
C LYS A 50 -3.96 -6.20 9.73
N ASN A 51 -4.37 -7.19 8.94
CA ASN A 51 -4.32 -8.60 9.31
C ASN A 51 -2.86 -9.06 9.45
N LEU A 52 -2.66 -10.11 10.24
CA LEU A 52 -1.35 -10.64 10.58
C LEU A 52 -1.08 -12.02 9.96
N LEU A 53 -2.12 -12.75 9.52
CA LEU A 53 -2.05 -14.07 8.86
C LEU A 53 -2.47 -14.03 7.38
N HIS A 54 -2.62 -12.84 6.79
CA HIS A 54 -3.14 -12.71 5.43
C HIS A 54 -2.26 -11.84 4.56
N LEU A 55 -1.87 -12.35 3.38
CA LEU A 55 -1.02 -11.63 2.46
C LEU A 55 -1.71 -10.38 1.92
N HIS A 56 -1.19 -9.22 2.31
CA HIS A 56 -1.61 -7.90 1.83
C HIS A 56 -0.73 -7.42 0.68
N PRO A 57 -1.20 -6.47 -0.14
CA PRO A 57 -0.29 -5.76 -1.02
C PRO A 57 0.66 -4.89 -0.18
N TYR A 58 1.88 -4.67 -0.68
CA TYR A 58 2.79 -3.65 -0.14
C TYR A 58 2.05 -2.30 0.02
N SER A 59 1.25 -1.92 -0.97
CA SER A 59 0.35 -0.77 -0.93
C SER A 59 -0.79 -0.89 -1.94
N GLY A 60 -1.85 -0.10 -1.72
CA GLY A 60 -3.00 0.00 -2.62
C GLY A 60 -3.87 -1.26 -2.60
N LEU A 61 -4.37 -1.68 -3.76
CA LEU A 61 -5.29 -2.81 -3.87
C LEU A 61 -4.57 -4.10 -4.27
N LEU A 62 -4.97 -5.21 -3.64
CA LEU A 62 -4.70 -6.58 -4.07
C LEU A 62 -6.02 -7.22 -4.51
N ASN A 63 -5.99 -7.98 -5.59
CA ASN A 63 -7.09 -8.88 -5.94
C ASN A 63 -6.56 -10.28 -6.28
N ASP A 64 -6.84 -10.78 -7.47
CA ASP A 64 -6.67 -12.18 -7.83
C ASP A 64 -5.22 -12.65 -7.59
N PRO A 65 -5.01 -13.78 -6.87
CA PRO A 65 -3.76 -14.52 -6.96
C PRO A 65 -3.52 -14.95 -8.41
N ASN A 66 -2.25 -14.92 -8.81
CA ASN A 66 -1.82 -15.14 -10.18
C ASN A 66 -0.49 -15.88 -10.22
N GLY A 67 -0.21 -16.57 -11.32
CA GLY A 67 1.07 -17.25 -11.53
C GLY A 67 1.59 -18.04 -10.32
N LEU A 68 0.74 -18.82 -9.63
CA LEU A 68 1.16 -19.66 -8.51
C LEU A 68 1.98 -20.85 -9.03
N PHE A 69 3.24 -20.95 -8.58
CA PHE A 69 4.09 -22.10 -8.89
C PHE A 69 5.15 -22.35 -7.81
N PHE A 70 5.50 -23.61 -7.62
CA PHE A 70 6.64 -24.01 -6.80
C PHE A 70 7.87 -24.24 -7.69
N TYR A 71 9.02 -23.69 -7.31
CA TYR A 71 10.28 -23.92 -8.04
C TYR A 71 11.46 -23.79 -7.08
N ASP A 72 12.37 -24.77 -7.12
CA ASP A 72 13.63 -24.76 -6.36
C ASP A 72 13.43 -24.49 -4.85
N GLY A 73 12.46 -25.17 -4.23
CA GLY A 73 12.18 -25.02 -2.80
C GLY A 73 11.39 -23.78 -2.41
N TRP A 74 10.94 -22.97 -3.38
CA TRP A 74 10.19 -21.74 -3.15
C TRP A 74 8.80 -21.78 -3.78
N TYR A 75 7.79 -21.35 -3.02
CA TYR A 75 6.47 -21.00 -3.52
C TYR A 75 6.48 -19.55 -3.99
N TYR A 76 6.12 -19.32 -5.26
CA TYR A 76 5.94 -17.99 -5.82
C TYR A 76 4.45 -17.67 -5.93
N ILE A 77 4.04 -16.52 -5.40
CA ILE A 77 2.65 -16.05 -5.35
C ILE A 77 2.61 -14.69 -6.04
N PHE A 78 2.24 -14.65 -7.32
CA PHE A 78 1.93 -13.38 -7.97
C PHE A 78 0.49 -12.99 -7.63
N TYR A 79 0.16 -11.71 -7.82
CA TYR A 79 -1.19 -11.21 -7.64
C TYR A 79 -1.40 -9.92 -8.41
N GLN A 80 -2.64 -9.65 -8.81
CA GLN A 80 -2.98 -8.35 -9.38
C GLN A 80 -2.87 -7.25 -8.33
N ASN A 81 -2.19 -6.16 -8.69
CA ASN A 81 -1.91 -5.04 -7.80
C ASN A 81 -2.16 -3.68 -8.47
N VAL A 82 -2.84 -2.80 -7.74
CA VAL A 82 -2.94 -1.36 -8.00
C VAL A 82 -2.22 -0.65 -6.86
N PRO A 83 -0.95 -0.26 -7.01
CA PRO A 83 -0.11 0.10 -5.86
C PRO A 83 -0.37 1.53 -5.31
N ASP A 84 -0.95 2.41 -6.13
CA ASP A 84 -1.07 3.85 -5.86
C ASP A 84 -2.41 4.25 -5.22
N ILE A 85 -3.45 3.43 -5.36
CA ILE A 85 -4.76 3.64 -4.74
C ILE A 85 -5.45 2.31 -4.44
N ALA A 86 -6.20 2.27 -3.34
CA ALA A 86 -6.93 1.10 -2.87
C ALA A 86 -8.27 0.87 -3.61
N VAL A 87 -8.30 0.97 -4.95
CA VAL A 87 -9.46 0.66 -5.80
C VAL A 87 -9.04 0.04 -7.15
N HIS A 88 -9.98 -0.59 -7.85
CA HIS A 88 -9.73 -1.21 -9.16
C HIS A 88 -9.39 -0.14 -10.22
N LYS A 89 -8.13 -0.15 -10.69
CA LYS A 89 -7.57 0.69 -11.77
C LYS A 89 -6.58 -0.12 -12.60
N LEU A 90 -5.53 0.53 -13.12
CA LEU A 90 -4.51 -0.08 -13.98
C LEU A 90 -3.77 -1.20 -13.22
N LYS A 91 -4.03 -2.45 -13.63
CA LYS A 91 -3.49 -3.64 -12.98
C LYS A 91 -2.03 -3.91 -13.37
N ASN A 92 -1.25 -4.32 -12.37
CA ASN A 92 0.11 -4.86 -12.48
C ASN A 92 0.14 -6.23 -11.81
N TRP A 93 1.20 -7.01 -12.00
CA TRP A 93 1.52 -8.16 -11.14
C TRP A 93 2.68 -7.84 -10.20
N ARG A 94 2.43 -7.97 -8.90
CA ARG A 94 3.45 -8.02 -7.85
C ARG A 94 3.56 -9.45 -7.33
N ALA A 95 4.68 -9.81 -6.73
CA ALA A 95 4.89 -11.17 -6.25
C ALA A 95 5.50 -11.24 -4.85
N TYR A 96 5.10 -12.28 -4.12
CA TYR A 96 5.80 -12.78 -2.94
C TYR A 96 6.46 -14.11 -3.27
N LYS A 97 7.50 -14.48 -2.51
CA LYS A 97 7.93 -15.87 -2.39
C LYS A 97 8.10 -16.31 -0.94
N THR A 98 7.92 -17.60 -0.68
CA THR A 98 8.04 -18.20 0.65
C THR A 98 8.53 -19.65 0.56
N LYS A 99 9.09 -20.18 1.65
CA LYS A 99 9.36 -21.62 1.81
C LYS A 99 8.35 -22.34 2.71
N ASP A 100 7.68 -21.59 3.58
CA ASP A 100 6.96 -22.11 4.75
C ASP A 100 5.60 -21.42 4.98
N PHE A 101 5.16 -20.52 4.10
CA PHE A 101 3.94 -19.73 4.26
C PHE A 101 3.84 -18.95 5.60
N ILE A 102 4.94 -18.81 6.33
CA ILE A 102 5.07 -18.04 7.58
C ILE A 102 5.93 -16.80 7.32
N LYS A 103 7.04 -16.99 6.60
CA LYS A 103 7.97 -15.94 6.20
C LYS A 103 7.85 -15.67 4.71
N TYR A 104 7.54 -14.43 4.36
CA TYR A 104 7.37 -14.00 2.97
C TYR A 104 8.40 -12.94 2.58
N HIS A 105 8.94 -13.09 1.37
CA HIS A 105 9.80 -12.11 0.72
C HIS A 105 9.05 -11.43 -0.41
N ASP A 106 8.94 -10.11 -0.33
CA ASP A 106 8.34 -9.30 -1.39
C ASP A 106 9.33 -9.14 -2.56
N LEU A 107 8.90 -9.48 -3.77
CA LEU A 107 9.70 -9.41 -4.99
C LEU A 107 9.46 -8.12 -5.78
N GLY A 108 8.50 -7.28 -5.37
CA GLY A 108 8.16 -6.08 -6.11
C GLY A 108 7.24 -6.33 -7.30
N ILE A 109 6.95 -5.27 -8.06
CA ILE A 109 6.16 -5.35 -9.28
C ILE A 109 7.02 -5.98 -10.37
N ILE A 110 6.57 -7.13 -10.90
CA ILE A 110 7.30 -7.91 -11.90
C ILE A 110 6.75 -7.67 -13.31
N ILE A 111 5.42 -7.54 -13.45
CA ILE A 111 4.76 -7.28 -14.73
C ILE A 111 3.93 -5.99 -14.64
N SER A 112 4.32 -4.97 -15.41
CA SER A 112 3.56 -3.72 -15.55
C SER A 112 3.17 -3.48 -17.01
N PRO A 113 2.08 -2.76 -17.30
CA PRO A 113 1.74 -2.32 -18.67
C PRO A 113 2.94 -1.68 -19.37
N SER A 114 3.33 -2.22 -20.53
CA SER A 114 4.55 -1.77 -21.22
C SER A 114 4.52 -1.92 -22.75
N ASN A 115 3.52 -2.58 -23.31
CA ASN A 115 3.38 -2.71 -24.77
C ASN A 115 1.94 -2.39 -25.23
N LEU A 116 1.71 -2.41 -26.54
CA LEU A 116 0.40 -2.07 -27.10
C LEU A 116 -0.72 -3.03 -26.67
N THR A 117 -0.38 -4.27 -26.36
CA THR A 117 -1.34 -5.33 -26.04
C THR A 117 -1.73 -5.38 -24.57
N ASP A 118 -1.06 -4.64 -23.69
CA ASP A 118 -1.38 -4.56 -22.26
C ASP A 118 -1.39 -3.13 -21.68
N LYS A 119 -1.39 -2.11 -22.55
CA LYS A 119 -1.29 -0.69 -22.18
C LYS A 119 -2.37 -0.17 -21.23
N ASP A 120 -3.49 -0.88 -21.10
CA ASP A 120 -4.61 -0.54 -20.21
C ASP A 120 -4.79 -1.56 -19.08
N GLY A 121 -3.85 -2.50 -18.90
CA GLY A 121 -3.80 -3.39 -17.73
C GLY A 121 -3.15 -4.74 -18.01
N VAL A 122 -2.45 -5.26 -17.00
CA VAL A 122 -1.97 -6.65 -16.94
C VAL A 122 -2.95 -7.43 -16.05
N PHE A 123 -3.89 -8.12 -16.68
CA PHE A 123 -4.95 -8.89 -16.02
C PHE A 123 -4.47 -10.29 -15.63
N SER A 124 -5.37 -11.13 -15.11
CA SER A 124 -5.02 -12.40 -14.48
C SER A 124 -4.58 -13.47 -15.49
N GLY A 125 -4.04 -14.55 -14.94
CA GLY A 125 -3.48 -15.71 -15.64
C GLY A 125 -2.62 -16.58 -14.72
N GLY A 126 -2.00 -17.61 -15.29
CA GLY A 126 -1.26 -18.62 -14.52
C GLY A 126 0.18 -18.82 -14.98
N ALA A 127 0.87 -19.71 -14.27
CA ALA A 127 2.26 -20.05 -14.53
C ALA A 127 2.41 -21.52 -14.91
N LEU A 128 3.38 -21.80 -15.77
CA LEU A 128 3.81 -23.15 -16.13
C LEU A 128 5.30 -23.30 -15.91
N VAL A 129 5.70 -24.27 -15.10
CA VAL A 129 7.08 -24.76 -15.07
C VAL A 129 7.19 -25.83 -16.16
N TYR A 130 7.96 -25.55 -17.19
CA TYR A 130 8.17 -26.45 -18.33
C TYR A 130 9.66 -26.50 -18.67
N GLN A 131 10.24 -27.71 -18.61
CA GLN A 131 11.66 -27.94 -18.92
C GLN A 131 12.60 -26.96 -18.19
N ASN A 132 12.43 -26.83 -16.86
CA ASN A 132 13.19 -25.92 -15.98
C ASN A 132 13.07 -24.42 -16.31
N LYS A 133 12.09 -24.04 -17.14
CA LYS A 133 11.75 -22.64 -17.41
C LYS A 133 10.38 -22.33 -16.86
N ILE A 134 10.20 -21.08 -16.44
CA ILE A 134 8.93 -20.60 -15.88
C ILE A 134 8.29 -19.66 -16.89
N TYR A 135 7.12 -20.03 -17.38
CA TYR A 135 6.32 -19.24 -18.30
C TYR A 135 5.12 -18.65 -17.56
N LEU A 136 5.01 -17.32 -17.57
CA LEU A 136 3.86 -16.60 -17.01
C LEU A 136 2.93 -16.19 -18.15
N TYR A 137 1.70 -16.71 -18.14
CA TYR A 137 0.65 -16.38 -19.09
C TYR A 137 -0.29 -15.39 -18.44
N TYR A 138 -0.67 -14.35 -19.17
CA TYR A 138 -1.56 -13.33 -18.63
C TYR A 138 -2.41 -12.70 -19.74
N THR A 139 -3.51 -12.07 -19.32
CA THR A 139 -4.35 -11.29 -20.22
C THR A 139 -3.85 -9.85 -20.28
N GLY A 140 -3.46 -9.38 -21.47
CA GLY A 140 -3.22 -7.97 -21.71
C GLY A 140 -4.51 -7.25 -22.08
N ASN A 141 -4.88 -6.22 -21.33
CA ASN A 141 -6.00 -5.35 -21.68
C ASN A 141 -5.52 -4.15 -22.49
N SER A 142 -6.17 -3.90 -23.63
CA SER A 142 -5.92 -2.72 -24.46
C SER A 142 -7.24 -2.14 -24.97
N ASP A 143 -7.70 -1.11 -24.28
CA ASP A 143 -8.89 -0.34 -24.62
C ASP A 143 -8.57 0.61 -25.77
N THR A 144 -9.35 0.52 -26.84
CA THR A 144 -9.30 1.45 -27.95
C THR A 144 -10.52 2.37 -27.87
N LYS A 145 -10.30 3.68 -27.67
CA LYS A 145 -11.36 4.69 -27.78
C LYS A 145 -11.59 4.97 -29.27
N SER A 146 -12.77 4.61 -29.77
CA SER A 146 -13.31 5.20 -31.00
C SER A 146 -14.25 6.36 -30.62
N LYS A 147 -14.54 7.30 -31.54
CA LYS A 147 -15.42 8.47 -31.31
C LYS A 147 -16.79 8.11 -30.70
N PHE A 148 -17.26 6.87 -30.81
CA PHE A 148 -18.61 6.45 -30.40
C PHE A 148 -18.65 5.24 -29.45
N LYS A 149 -17.52 4.58 -29.16
CA LYS A 149 -17.49 3.39 -28.28
C LYS A 149 -16.09 3.07 -27.76
N LEU A 150 -16.01 2.64 -26.50
CA LEU A 150 -14.86 1.90 -25.96
C LEU A 150 -14.87 0.49 -26.54
N VAL A 151 -13.82 0.14 -27.28
CA VAL A 151 -13.60 -1.22 -27.78
C VAL A 151 -12.45 -1.82 -26.97
N ASN A 152 -12.81 -2.65 -26.00
CA ASN A 152 -11.84 -3.42 -25.22
C ASN A 152 -11.30 -4.55 -26.10
N ASN A 153 -9.98 -4.74 -26.10
CA ASN A 153 -9.35 -5.87 -26.77
C ASN A 153 -8.49 -6.61 -25.76
N GLU A 154 -8.76 -7.89 -25.57
CA GLU A 154 -7.96 -8.78 -24.75
C GLU A 154 -6.99 -9.57 -25.62
N TYR A 155 -5.78 -9.69 -25.12
CA TYR A 155 -4.68 -10.43 -25.73
C TYR A 155 -4.17 -11.46 -24.73
N THR A 156 -3.91 -12.68 -25.18
CA THR A 156 -3.16 -13.65 -24.37
C THR A 156 -1.68 -13.43 -24.62
N ASN A 157 -0.94 -13.11 -23.56
CA ASN A 157 0.49 -12.85 -23.60
C ASN A 157 1.24 -13.87 -22.75
N VAL A 158 2.53 -14.02 -23.03
CA VAL A 158 3.46 -14.87 -22.27
C VAL A 158 4.81 -14.18 -22.08
N VAL A 159 5.45 -14.45 -20.95
CA VAL A 159 6.84 -14.09 -20.63
C VAL A 159 7.56 -15.25 -19.95
N GLU A 160 8.86 -15.36 -20.16
CA GLU A 160 9.73 -16.23 -19.34
C GLU A 160 10.14 -15.44 -18.08
N PHE A 161 10.03 -16.05 -16.90
CA PHE A 161 10.43 -15.47 -15.62
C PHE A 161 11.70 -16.13 -15.09
N ASN A 162 12.68 -15.32 -14.71
CA ASN A 162 13.92 -15.77 -14.10
C ASN A 162 13.87 -15.57 -12.57
N PRO A 163 13.79 -16.65 -11.76
CA PRO A 163 13.64 -16.57 -10.31
C PRO A 163 14.91 -16.12 -9.57
N GLN A 164 16.08 -16.20 -10.21
CA GLN A 164 17.35 -15.74 -9.62
C GLN A 164 17.47 -14.21 -9.67
N THR A 165 16.94 -13.59 -10.72
CA THR A 165 17.03 -12.14 -10.94
C THR A 165 15.72 -11.39 -10.71
N ASN A 166 14.60 -12.12 -10.52
CA ASN A 166 13.24 -11.60 -10.49
C ASN A 166 12.89 -10.75 -11.72
N LYS A 167 13.39 -11.14 -12.90
CA LYS A 167 13.16 -10.42 -14.16
C LYS A 167 12.37 -11.27 -15.13
N ILE A 168 11.66 -10.59 -16.03
CA ILE A 168 10.94 -11.20 -17.14
C ILE A 168 11.67 -10.96 -18.47
N SER A 169 11.49 -11.87 -19.41
CA SER A 169 11.85 -11.68 -20.81
C SER A 169 10.98 -10.59 -21.47
N ASN A 170 11.25 -10.32 -22.75
CA ASN A 170 10.33 -9.54 -23.58
C ASN A 170 8.95 -10.22 -23.63
N LYS A 171 7.90 -9.40 -23.55
CA LYS A 171 6.51 -9.82 -23.65
C LYS A 171 6.17 -10.26 -25.06
N LYS A 172 5.62 -11.46 -25.19
CA LYS A 172 5.17 -12.02 -26.45
C LYS A 172 3.66 -12.20 -26.43
N THR A 173 2.99 -11.70 -27.47
CA THR A 173 1.56 -11.95 -27.69
C THR A 173 1.38 -13.27 -28.41
N LEU A 174 0.61 -14.18 -27.81
CA LEU A 174 0.27 -15.47 -28.42
C LEU A 174 -0.85 -15.29 -29.44
N PHE A 175 -1.94 -14.67 -29.02
CA PHE A 175 -3.10 -14.40 -29.88
C PHE A 175 -4.01 -13.34 -29.25
N LYS A 176 -4.93 -12.82 -30.07
CA LYS A 176 -5.99 -11.90 -29.69
C LYS A 176 -7.32 -12.65 -29.57
N VAL A 177 -8.21 -12.20 -28.68
CA VAL A 177 -9.58 -12.77 -28.59
C VAL A 177 -10.26 -12.85 -29.96
N ASN A 178 -10.82 -14.03 -30.28
CA ASN A 178 -11.64 -14.21 -31.48
C ASN A 178 -13.04 -13.63 -31.24
N LYS A 179 -13.24 -12.37 -31.63
CA LYS A 179 -14.51 -11.66 -31.47
C LYS A 179 -15.67 -12.23 -32.28
N LYS A 180 -15.46 -13.21 -33.17
CA LYS A 180 -16.58 -13.94 -33.80
C LYS A 180 -17.22 -14.94 -32.84
N LEU A 181 -16.44 -15.46 -31.88
CA LEU A 181 -16.85 -16.49 -30.92
C LEU A 181 -17.22 -15.91 -29.56
N PHE A 182 -16.45 -14.91 -29.10
CA PHE A 182 -16.56 -14.34 -27.75
C PHE A 182 -16.87 -12.84 -27.77
N THR A 183 -17.29 -12.31 -26.62
CA THR A 183 -17.41 -10.86 -26.40
C THR A 183 -16.02 -10.25 -26.12
N ASN A 184 -15.97 -9.14 -25.39
CA ASN A 184 -14.72 -8.60 -24.86
C ASN A 184 -14.42 -9.18 -23.46
N ASP A 185 -15.07 -10.29 -23.09
CA ASP A 185 -14.76 -11.06 -21.89
C ASP A 185 -14.15 -12.39 -22.31
N PHE A 186 -12.82 -12.42 -22.31
CA PHE A 186 -11.96 -13.53 -22.70
C PHE A 186 -10.59 -13.33 -22.01
N ARG A 187 -10.43 -13.94 -20.85
CA ARG A 187 -9.33 -13.63 -19.93
C ARG A 187 -8.89 -14.83 -19.10
N ASP A 188 -7.90 -14.56 -18.26
CA ASP A 188 -7.39 -15.43 -17.20
C ASP A 188 -6.86 -16.78 -17.71
N PRO A 189 -5.87 -16.80 -18.66
CA PRO A 189 -5.28 -18.04 -19.16
C PRO A 189 -4.62 -18.84 -18.04
N ARG A 190 -5.18 -20.01 -17.73
CA ARG A 190 -4.54 -21.00 -16.85
C ARG A 190 -3.84 -22.07 -17.69
N PRO A 191 -2.49 -22.17 -17.61
CA PRO A 191 -1.77 -23.22 -18.27
C PRO A 191 -1.83 -24.54 -17.49
N PHE A 192 -1.85 -25.64 -18.23
CA PHE A 192 -1.75 -27.00 -17.74
C PHE A 192 -0.97 -27.85 -18.75
N TYR A 193 0.05 -28.60 -18.29
CA TYR A 193 0.76 -29.55 -19.14
C TYR A 193 0.21 -30.95 -18.93
N ASN A 194 -0.18 -31.61 -20.01
CA ASN A 194 -0.72 -32.97 -19.97
C ASN A 194 0.35 -33.96 -20.44
N ASP A 195 0.89 -34.76 -19.51
CA ASP A 195 1.93 -35.73 -19.83
C ASP A 195 1.49 -36.81 -20.83
N ASN A 196 0.19 -37.14 -20.84
CA ASN A 196 -0.37 -38.22 -21.66
C ASN A 196 -0.28 -37.95 -23.16
N ASP A 197 -0.41 -36.69 -23.58
CA ASP A 197 -0.37 -36.29 -24.99
C ASP A 197 0.73 -35.25 -25.30
N GLN A 198 1.54 -34.91 -24.29
CA GLN A 198 2.64 -33.95 -24.35
C GLN A 198 2.22 -32.56 -24.84
N LYS A 199 0.98 -32.14 -24.54
CA LYS A 199 0.48 -30.80 -24.90
C LYS A 199 0.35 -29.89 -23.69
N ILE A 200 0.51 -28.60 -23.96
CA ILE A 200 0.19 -27.50 -23.06
C ILE A 200 -1.20 -27.01 -23.42
N TYR A 201 -2.09 -27.00 -22.45
CA TYR A 201 -3.43 -26.46 -22.54
C TYR A 201 -3.52 -25.10 -21.86
N LEU A 202 -4.26 -24.15 -22.44
CA LEU A 202 -4.67 -22.92 -21.77
C LEU A 202 -6.19 -22.93 -21.60
N PHE A 203 -6.63 -22.85 -20.35
CA PHE A 203 -8.04 -22.69 -19.98
C PHE A 203 -8.30 -21.19 -19.83
N HIS A 204 -9.25 -20.66 -20.60
CA HIS A 204 -9.64 -19.26 -20.56
C HIS A 204 -11.06 -19.10 -20.07
N GLY A 205 -11.26 -18.16 -19.16
CA GLY A 205 -12.58 -17.66 -18.84
C GLY A 205 -13.13 -16.85 -20.00
N ALA A 206 -14.37 -17.11 -20.43
CA ALA A 206 -14.94 -16.42 -21.58
C ALA A 206 -16.46 -16.22 -21.48
N GLN A 207 -16.97 -15.19 -22.17
CA GLN A 207 -18.40 -15.03 -22.45
C GLN A 207 -18.66 -15.27 -23.94
N LYS A 208 -19.58 -16.20 -24.23
CA LYS A 208 -20.00 -16.50 -25.61
C LYS A 208 -20.68 -15.30 -26.26
N ARG A 209 -20.30 -14.97 -27.50
CA ARG A 209 -20.77 -13.77 -28.22
C ARG A 209 -22.28 -13.69 -28.34
N PHE A 210 -22.92 -14.79 -28.75
CA PHE A 210 -24.34 -14.82 -29.11
C PHE A 210 -25.23 -15.08 -27.90
N THR A 211 -24.91 -16.09 -27.08
CA THR A 211 -25.76 -16.46 -25.94
C THR A 211 -25.51 -15.63 -24.68
N LYS A 212 -24.40 -14.87 -24.62
CA LYS A 212 -23.97 -14.11 -23.43
C LYS A 212 -23.81 -14.95 -22.17
N LYS A 213 -23.56 -16.26 -22.32
CA LYS A 213 -23.33 -17.18 -21.21
C LYS A 213 -21.84 -17.43 -21.01
N GLY A 214 -21.46 -17.74 -19.77
CA GLY A 214 -20.10 -18.15 -19.42
C GLY A 214 -19.66 -19.41 -20.17
N ALA A 215 -18.36 -19.53 -20.39
CA ALA A 215 -17.69 -20.69 -20.96
C ALA A 215 -16.24 -20.76 -20.49
N VAL A 216 -15.68 -21.97 -20.47
CA VAL A 216 -14.24 -22.18 -20.40
C VAL A 216 -13.75 -22.59 -21.79
N ALA A 217 -12.99 -21.69 -22.43
CA ALA A 217 -12.42 -21.89 -23.76
C ALA A 217 -11.04 -22.56 -23.64
N LEU A 218 -10.76 -23.55 -24.49
CA LEU A 218 -9.52 -24.32 -24.43
C LEU A 218 -8.66 -24.08 -25.67
N TYR A 219 -7.39 -23.76 -25.45
CA TYR A 219 -6.35 -23.72 -26.48
C TYR A 219 -5.28 -24.76 -26.18
N SER A 220 -4.58 -25.25 -27.19
CA SER A 220 -3.43 -26.14 -26.98
C SER A 220 -2.24 -25.83 -27.89
N SER A 221 -1.04 -26.17 -27.42
CA SER A 221 0.21 -26.14 -28.18
C SER A 221 1.17 -27.20 -27.67
N SER A 222 2.11 -27.64 -28.51
CA SER A 222 3.28 -28.42 -28.08
C SER A 222 4.46 -27.53 -27.64
N LYS A 223 4.31 -26.20 -27.72
CA LYS A 223 5.35 -25.24 -27.36
C LYS A 223 4.79 -24.21 -26.37
N PRO A 224 5.57 -23.81 -25.35
CA PRO A 224 5.06 -22.94 -24.27
C PRO A 224 4.80 -21.50 -24.72
N ASP A 225 5.35 -21.06 -25.85
CA ASP A 225 5.36 -19.65 -26.20
C ASP A 225 4.81 -19.33 -27.61
N LYS A 226 4.26 -20.31 -28.34
CA LYS A 226 3.72 -20.10 -29.69
C LYS A 226 2.79 -21.24 -30.13
N ASP A 227 2.21 -21.10 -31.32
CA ASP A 227 1.48 -22.13 -32.04
C ASP A 227 0.22 -22.65 -31.30
N PHE A 228 -0.37 -21.82 -30.41
CA PHE A 228 -1.61 -22.16 -29.72
C PHE A 228 -2.82 -22.17 -30.66
N GLN A 229 -3.54 -23.29 -30.68
CA GLN A 229 -4.74 -23.51 -31.48
C GLN A 229 -5.97 -23.62 -30.59
N TYR A 230 -7.07 -22.97 -30.99
CA TYR A 230 -8.35 -23.09 -30.31
C TYR A 230 -8.97 -24.46 -30.58
N LEU A 231 -9.32 -25.17 -29.51
CA LEU A 231 -9.94 -26.50 -29.60
C LEU A 231 -11.47 -26.43 -29.51
N GLY A 232 -11.99 -25.55 -28.66
CA GLY A 232 -13.42 -25.45 -28.38
C GLY A 232 -13.70 -24.97 -26.96
N ASN A 233 -14.95 -25.09 -26.54
CA ASN A 233 -15.35 -24.82 -25.15
C ASN A 233 -15.60 -26.14 -24.44
N ILE A 234 -15.27 -26.21 -23.15
CA ILE A 234 -15.55 -27.38 -22.32
C ILE A 234 -17.07 -27.57 -22.20
N LYS A 235 -17.52 -28.80 -22.42
CA LYS A 235 -18.90 -29.26 -22.19
C LYS A 235 -18.96 -29.90 -20.80
N PHE A 236 -19.98 -29.56 -20.03
CA PHE A 236 -20.21 -30.13 -18.71
C PHE A 236 -21.28 -31.22 -18.80
N GLU A 237 -20.90 -32.46 -18.48
CA GLU A 237 -21.83 -33.60 -18.36
C GLU A 237 -22.20 -33.77 -16.88
N ASN A 238 -23.48 -34.04 -16.59
CA ASN A 238 -24.06 -34.10 -15.24
C ASN A 238 -24.02 -32.77 -14.46
N ASP A 239 -24.12 -31.63 -15.13
CA ASP A 239 -24.30 -30.33 -14.48
C ASP A 239 -25.74 -30.18 -13.94
N TYR A 240 -25.91 -30.41 -12.63
CA TYR A 240 -27.17 -30.21 -11.92
C TYR A 240 -27.33 -28.82 -11.29
N LEU A 241 -26.29 -27.97 -11.34
CA LEU A 241 -26.36 -26.58 -10.87
C LEU A 241 -26.69 -25.59 -11.99
N ASN A 242 -26.72 -26.04 -13.24
CA ASN A 242 -27.02 -25.25 -14.43
C ASN A 242 -26.16 -23.97 -14.49
N PHE A 243 -24.85 -24.14 -14.65
CA PHE A 243 -23.90 -23.02 -14.66
C PHE A 243 -24.20 -21.96 -15.73
N GLN A 244 -25.05 -22.28 -16.70
CA GLN A 244 -25.47 -21.35 -17.75
C GLN A 244 -26.20 -20.12 -17.23
N ASP A 245 -26.65 -20.07 -15.97
CA ASP A 245 -27.19 -18.84 -15.40
C ASP A 245 -26.13 -17.74 -15.24
N ALA A 246 -24.85 -18.12 -15.14
CA ALA A 246 -23.74 -17.18 -15.14
C ALA A 246 -23.47 -16.62 -16.56
N TYR A 247 -23.17 -15.32 -16.63
CA TYR A 247 -22.81 -14.68 -17.89
C TYR A 247 -21.32 -14.76 -18.21
N MET A 248 -20.47 -15.09 -17.22
CA MET A 248 -19.01 -15.21 -17.33
C MET A 248 -18.47 -16.22 -16.32
N PHE A 249 -17.41 -16.93 -16.71
CA PHE A 249 -16.57 -17.72 -15.80
C PHE A 249 -15.20 -17.05 -15.76
N GLU A 250 -14.82 -16.45 -14.63
CA GLU A 250 -13.50 -15.85 -14.41
C GLU A 250 -12.54 -16.85 -13.76
N CYS A 251 -11.24 -16.59 -13.90
CA CYS A 251 -10.18 -17.29 -13.19
C CYS A 251 -10.33 -18.82 -13.17
N PRO A 252 -10.46 -19.49 -14.34
CA PRO A 252 -10.50 -20.95 -14.35
C PRO A 252 -9.18 -21.51 -13.80
N ASP A 253 -9.27 -22.56 -12.99
CA ASP A 253 -8.13 -23.28 -12.47
C ASP A 253 -8.31 -24.78 -12.64
N PHE A 254 -7.33 -25.45 -13.24
CA PHE A 254 -7.37 -26.90 -13.50
C PHE A 254 -6.22 -27.59 -12.79
N PHE A 255 -6.54 -28.56 -11.94
CA PHE A 255 -5.57 -29.32 -11.16
C PHE A 255 -6.09 -30.73 -10.87
N ARG A 256 -5.23 -31.56 -10.28
CA ARG A 256 -5.57 -32.93 -9.89
C ARG A 256 -5.44 -33.09 -8.38
N VAL A 257 -6.34 -33.87 -7.80
CA VAL A 257 -6.28 -34.29 -6.39
C VAL A 257 -6.54 -35.79 -6.35
N GLY A 258 -5.53 -36.56 -5.95
CA GLY A 258 -5.57 -38.02 -6.05
C GLY A 258 -5.85 -38.46 -7.48
N ASN A 259 -6.92 -39.24 -7.67
CA ASN A 259 -7.32 -39.75 -8.97
C ASN A 259 -8.37 -38.88 -9.68
N LYS A 260 -8.71 -37.68 -9.20
CA LYS A 260 -9.73 -36.81 -9.79
C LYS A 260 -9.10 -35.60 -10.49
N ASP A 261 -9.71 -35.21 -11.61
CA ASP A 261 -9.52 -33.89 -12.19
C ASP A 261 -10.48 -32.91 -11.49
N VAL A 262 -10.01 -31.69 -11.26
CA VAL A 262 -10.78 -30.61 -10.65
C VAL A 262 -10.68 -29.40 -11.55
N LEU A 263 -11.83 -28.83 -11.91
CA LEU A 263 -11.91 -27.54 -12.57
C LEU A 263 -12.64 -26.58 -11.63
N SER A 264 -11.95 -25.53 -11.21
CA SER A 264 -12.50 -24.44 -10.42
C SER A 264 -12.70 -23.21 -11.28
N PHE A 265 -13.74 -22.42 -11.04
CA PHE A 265 -13.94 -21.13 -11.69
C PHE A 265 -14.88 -20.22 -10.89
N SER A 266 -14.69 -18.92 -11.09
CA SER A 266 -15.47 -17.85 -10.48
C SER A 266 -16.67 -17.50 -11.39
N THR A 267 -17.90 -17.73 -10.93
CA THR A 267 -19.11 -17.45 -11.72
C THR A 267 -19.57 -16.01 -11.51
N GLN A 268 -19.92 -15.31 -12.60
CA GLN A 268 -20.52 -13.97 -12.51
C GLN A 268 -22.01 -13.94 -12.85
N GLY A 269 -22.78 -13.29 -11.98
CA GLY A 269 -24.21 -13.03 -12.21
C GLY A 269 -25.16 -14.22 -12.04
N ALA A 270 -24.66 -15.34 -11.49
CA ALA A 270 -25.48 -16.48 -11.10
C ALA A 270 -25.95 -16.36 -9.64
N TYR A 271 -27.09 -16.98 -9.32
CA TYR A 271 -27.80 -16.82 -8.04
C TYR A 271 -27.99 -18.18 -7.36
N TYR A 272 -27.01 -18.66 -6.59
CA TYR A 272 -27.06 -20.01 -6.01
C TYR A 272 -27.75 -20.15 -4.66
N PHE A 273 -27.92 -19.05 -3.90
CA PHE A 273 -28.37 -19.11 -2.48
C PHE A 273 -29.75 -18.45 -2.22
N GLY A 274 -30.60 -18.33 -3.25
CA GLY A 274 -31.98 -17.81 -3.10
C GLY A 274 -32.05 -16.37 -2.56
N LYS A 275 -33.13 -16.00 -1.85
CA LYS A 275 -33.38 -14.63 -1.31
C LYS A 275 -32.34 -14.13 -0.28
N ASN A 276 -31.46 -15.00 0.23
CA ASN A 276 -30.54 -14.74 1.35
C ASN A 276 -29.17 -14.16 0.90
N ASN A 277 -29.20 -13.07 0.11
CA ASN A 277 -28.10 -12.43 -0.64
C ASN A 277 -28.00 -12.83 -2.11
N GLN A 278 -29.00 -12.41 -2.88
CA GLN A 278 -29.14 -12.76 -4.29
C GLN A 278 -27.91 -12.38 -5.15
N LYS A 279 -27.25 -11.25 -4.96
CA LYS A 279 -26.21 -10.78 -5.90
C LYS A 279 -24.79 -11.06 -5.40
N ARG A 280 -24.32 -12.31 -5.46
CA ARG A 280 -22.93 -12.64 -5.12
C ARG A 280 -22.34 -13.60 -6.12
N ASP A 281 -21.21 -13.19 -6.67
CA ASP A 281 -20.35 -14.05 -7.44
C ASP A 281 -19.70 -15.08 -6.50
N VAL A 282 -19.63 -16.33 -6.94
CA VAL A 282 -19.13 -17.46 -6.14
C VAL A 282 -18.09 -18.23 -6.90
N VAL A 283 -17.31 -19.03 -6.19
CA VAL A 283 -16.37 -19.97 -6.78
C VAL A 283 -16.97 -21.37 -6.72
N VAL A 284 -17.08 -21.99 -7.89
CA VAL A 284 -17.51 -23.38 -8.05
C VAL A 284 -16.29 -24.26 -8.30
N MET A 285 -16.26 -25.44 -7.68
CA MET A 285 -15.32 -26.51 -7.98
C MET A 285 -16.09 -27.72 -8.49
N ILE A 286 -15.81 -28.14 -9.72
CA ILE A 286 -16.33 -29.39 -10.28
C ILE A 286 -15.26 -30.47 -10.21
N ILE A 287 -15.66 -31.66 -9.75
CA ILE A 287 -14.79 -32.79 -9.49
C ILE A 287 -15.23 -33.94 -10.38
N GLY A 288 -14.27 -34.57 -11.06
CA GLY A 288 -14.56 -35.68 -11.95
C GLY A 288 -13.42 -35.98 -12.90
N LYS A 289 -13.72 -36.01 -14.20
CA LYS A 289 -12.75 -36.37 -15.26
C LYS A 289 -12.85 -35.47 -16.48
N MET A 290 -11.70 -35.00 -16.96
CA MET A 290 -11.61 -34.23 -18.20
C MET A 290 -11.21 -35.12 -19.37
N ASP A 291 -12.05 -35.16 -20.41
CA ASP A 291 -11.71 -35.73 -21.72
C ASP A 291 -11.29 -34.60 -22.67
N PHE A 292 -9.99 -34.53 -22.96
CA PHE A 292 -9.40 -33.52 -23.84
C PHE A 292 -9.70 -33.73 -25.33
N ASN A 293 -10.13 -34.93 -25.75
CA ASN A 293 -10.50 -35.21 -27.14
C ASN A 293 -11.93 -34.75 -27.43
N SER A 294 -12.88 -35.09 -26.56
CA SER A 294 -14.28 -34.69 -26.72
C SER A 294 -14.57 -33.27 -26.19
N LEU A 295 -13.62 -32.71 -25.43
CA LEU A 295 -13.75 -31.47 -24.66
C LEU A 295 -14.91 -31.54 -23.65
N THR A 296 -15.05 -32.69 -22.98
CA THR A 296 -16.11 -32.94 -22.00
C THR A 296 -15.53 -33.13 -20.62
N PHE A 297 -16.04 -32.40 -19.64
CA PHE A 297 -15.80 -32.65 -18.23
C PHE A 297 -16.97 -33.46 -17.67
N LYS A 298 -16.72 -34.71 -17.28
CA LYS A 298 -17.69 -35.61 -16.64
C LYS A 298 -17.73 -35.32 -15.16
N ILE A 299 -18.79 -34.65 -14.71
CA ILE A 299 -18.94 -34.23 -13.32
C ILE A 299 -19.42 -35.42 -12.49
N GLU A 300 -18.71 -35.67 -11.39
CA GLU A 300 -19.10 -36.62 -10.35
C GLU A 300 -19.61 -35.92 -9.10
N ASN A 301 -19.10 -34.72 -8.81
CA ASN A 301 -19.52 -33.90 -7.68
C ASN A 301 -19.27 -32.41 -7.95
N ILE A 302 -20.10 -31.54 -7.36
CA ILE A 302 -19.95 -30.07 -7.43
C ILE A 302 -19.94 -29.52 -5.99
N GLN A 303 -18.96 -28.67 -5.68
CA GLN A 303 -18.84 -27.97 -4.41
C GLN A 303 -18.65 -26.47 -4.62
N PHE A 304 -19.10 -25.65 -3.67
CA PHE A 304 -18.64 -24.27 -3.58
C PHE A 304 -17.30 -24.25 -2.85
N ALA A 305 -16.34 -23.44 -3.30
CA ALA A 305 -15.07 -23.33 -2.61
C ALA A 305 -15.22 -22.62 -1.25
N ASP A 306 -16.24 -21.79 -1.10
CA ASP A 306 -16.56 -21.09 0.14
C ASP A 306 -18.04 -20.73 0.14
N LEU A 307 -18.74 -21.01 1.25
CA LEU A 307 -20.15 -20.68 1.46
C LEU A 307 -20.35 -19.28 2.02
N GLY A 308 -19.27 -18.61 2.44
CA GLY A 308 -19.28 -17.30 3.04
C GLY A 308 -19.50 -16.15 2.05
N THR A 309 -18.85 -15.03 2.31
CA THR A 309 -19.10 -13.76 1.65
C THR A 309 -17.92 -13.15 0.92
N GLU A 310 -16.69 -13.46 1.32
CA GLU A 310 -15.48 -12.85 0.76
C GLU A 310 -14.41 -13.91 0.46
N PHE A 311 -14.59 -14.60 -0.69
CA PHE A 311 -13.63 -15.52 -1.29
C PHE A 311 -13.88 -15.61 -2.81
N TYR A 312 -12.90 -15.24 -3.63
CA TYR A 312 -13.04 -15.17 -5.09
C TYR A 312 -11.72 -15.40 -5.83
N ALA A 313 -11.80 -15.62 -7.15
CA ALA A 313 -10.69 -15.68 -8.10
C ALA A 313 -9.48 -16.54 -7.66
N PRO A 314 -9.68 -17.79 -7.20
CA PRO A 314 -8.59 -18.57 -6.66
C PRO A 314 -7.71 -19.22 -7.73
N GLN A 315 -6.52 -19.61 -7.30
CA GLN A 315 -5.57 -20.38 -8.09
C GLN A 315 -4.83 -21.38 -7.19
N SER A 316 -4.39 -22.47 -7.79
CA SER A 316 -3.65 -23.55 -7.13
C SER A 316 -2.17 -23.57 -7.46
N PHE A 317 -1.36 -23.94 -6.46
CA PHE A 317 -0.11 -24.65 -6.69
C PHE A 317 -0.45 -26.10 -7.01
N ASN A 318 -0.28 -26.49 -8.27
CA ASN A 318 -0.58 -27.84 -8.74
C ASN A 318 0.69 -28.62 -9.16
N ASN A 319 1.88 -28.05 -8.94
CA ASN A 319 3.17 -28.67 -9.20
C ASN A 319 3.93 -29.02 -7.90
N THR A 320 3.16 -29.37 -6.87
CA THR A 320 3.60 -29.74 -5.52
C THR A 320 2.98 -31.08 -5.13
N ASN A 321 3.53 -31.75 -4.11
CA ASN A 321 3.00 -33.04 -3.66
C ASN A 321 1.55 -32.97 -3.18
N GLN A 322 1.17 -31.85 -2.58
CA GLN A 322 -0.19 -31.54 -2.19
C GLN A 322 -0.64 -30.28 -2.93
N THR A 323 -1.87 -30.28 -3.43
CA THR A 323 -2.47 -29.10 -4.06
C THR A 323 -2.75 -28.04 -2.99
N ILE A 324 -2.15 -26.87 -3.14
CA ILE A 324 -2.36 -25.71 -2.27
C ILE A 324 -3.18 -24.68 -3.01
N TYR A 325 -4.21 -24.12 -2.37
CA TYR A 325 -5.22 -23.28 -2.97
C TYR A 325 -5.32 -21.94 -2.25
N LEU A 326 -5.20 -20.86 -3.02
CA LEU A 326 -5.29 -19.49 -2.53
C LEU A 326 -6.31 -18.73 -3.36
N GLY A 327 -7.12 -17.91 -2.70
CA GLY A 327 -8.11 -17.03 -3.29
C GLY A 327 -7.97 -15.61 -2.76
N TRP A 328 -8.51 -14.68 -3.54
CA TRP A 328 -8.72 -13.32 -3.09
C TRP A 328 -9.80 -13.34 -2.01
N ALA A 329 -9.47 -12.88 -0.80
CA ALA A 329 -10.44 -12.71 0.25
C ALA A 329 -11.23 -11.42 -0.01
N ALA A 330 -12.07 -11.36 -1.04
CA ALA A 330 -13.08 -10.31 -1.29
C ALA A 330 -14.00 -10.75 -2.45
N SER A 331 -14.90 -9.87 -2.85
CA SER A 331 -15.71 -9.97 -4.07
C SER A 331 -15.42 -8.80 -5.03
N PRO A 332 -15.66 -8.91 -6.35
CA PRO A 332 -15.50 -7.81 -7.31
C PRO A 332 -16.24 -6.51 -6.93
N GLU A 333 -17.34 -6.60 -6.20
CA GLU A 333 -18.16 -5.46 -5.76
C GLU A 333 -17.70 -4.83 -4.44
N ASP A 334 -16.73 -5.44 -3.76
CA ASP A 334 -16.30 -4.96 -2.45
C ASP A 334 -15.46 -3.70 -2.55
N VAL A 335 -15.81 -2.71 -1.73
CA VAL A 335 -14.98 -1.53 -1.49
C VAL A 335 -14.69 -1.45 0.01
N GLU A 336 -13.42 -1.54 0.39
CA GLU A 336 -12.98 -1.48 1.79
C GLU A 336 -12.97 -0.05 2.33
N VAL A 337 -14.15 0.52 2.56
CA VAL A 337 -14.29 1.90 3.04
C VAL A 337 -13.56 2.15 4.37
N GLY A 338 -13.52 1.14 5.26
CA GLY A 338 -12.83 1.21 6.55
C GLY A 338 -11.31 1.29 6.45
N ASN A 339 -10.72 0.65 5.43
CA ASN A 339 -9.28 0.60 5.23
C ASN A 339 -8.78 1.60 4.16
N PHE A 340 -9.69 2.18 3.36
CA PHE A 340 -9.34 3.11 2.28
C PHE A 340 -8.48 4.30 2.75
N LYS A 341 -8.72 4.83 3.96
CA LYS A 341 -7.91 5.92 4.53
C LYS A 341 -6.45 5.54 4.79
N TYR A 342 -6.17 4.24 4.94
CA TYR A 342 -4.84 3.69 5.05
C TYR A 342 -4.25 3.25 3.70
N GLN A 343 -4.95 3.53 2.59
CA GLN A 343 -4.50 3.30 1.22
C GLN A 343 -4.08 1.83 0.97
N ASN A 344 -4.80 0.90 1.58
CA ASN A 344 -4.65 -0.53 1.37
C ASN A 344 -6.04 -1.17 1.27
N ALA A 345 -6.22 -2.12 0.37
CA ALA A 345 -7.45 -2.89 0.26
C ALA A 345 -7.15 -4.36 -0.04
N HIS A 346 -7.90 -5.20 0.68
CA HIS A 346 -7.96 -6.65 0.51
C HIS A 346 -6.64 -7.37 0.75
N PHE A 347 -6.72 -8.69 0.64
CA PHE A 347 -5.66 -9.64 0.95
C PHE A 347 -6.04 -11.01 0.38
N LEU A 348 -5.08 -11.94 0.38
CA LEU A 348 -5.35 -13.35 0.10
C LEU A 348 -5.83 -14.06 1.37
N ASN A 349 -6.64 -15.10 1.19
CA ASN A 349 -6.93 -16.05 2.26
C ASN A 349 -5.64 -16.79 2.68
N ILE A 350 -5.71 -17.59 3.75
CA ILE A 350 -4.58 -18.48 4.09
C ILE A 350 -4.47 -19.62 3.08
N PRO A 351 -3.29 -20.22 2.90
CA PRO A 351 -3.15 -21.38 2.02
C PRO A 351 -4.03 -22.52 2.52
N ARG A 352 -4.91 -23.01 1.65
CA ARG A 352 -5.74 -24.20 1.89
C ARG A 352 -5.12 -25.39 1.19
N ILE A 353 -5.21 -26.57 1.79
CA ILE A 353 -4.82 -27.83 1.19
C ILE A 353 -6.06 -28.69 0.96
N PHE A 354 -6.03 -29.49 -0.09
CA PHE A 354 -7.10 -30.43 -0.39
C PHE A 354 -6.76 -31.85 0.05
N GLU A 355 -7.78 -32.54 0.57
CA GLU A 355 -7.81 -34.00 0.73
C GLU A 355 -9.06 -34.55 0.05
N LEU A 356 -8.92 -35.65 -0.68
CA LEU A 356 -10.05 -36.31 -1.33
C LEU A 356 -10.66 -37.35 -0.39
N SER A 357 -11.96 -37.24 -0.11
CA SER A 357 -12.72 -38.21 0.68
C SER A 357 -14.13 -38.36 0.12
N ASN A 358 -14.55 -39.59 -0.18
CA ASN A 358 -15.90 -39.90 -0.71
C ASN A 358 -16.33 -38.99 -1.89
N ASN A 359 -15.45 -38.79 -2.88
CA ASN A 359 -15.65 -37.88 -4.02
C ASN A 359 -15.89 -36.40 -3.66
N LYS A 360 -15.59 -35.99 -2.41
CA LYS A 360 -15.55 -34.60 -1.97
C LYS A 360 -14.11 -34.16 -1.73
N LEU A 361 -13.85 -32.88 -1.99
CA LEU A 361 -12.63 -32.21 -1.59
C LEU A 361 -12.86 -31.60 -0.20
N LEU A 362 -12.14 -32.11 0.78
CA LEU A 362 -12.00 -31.49 2.09
C LEU A 362 -10.95 -30.38 1.98
N GLN A 363 -11.32 -29.17 2.40
CA GLN A 363 -10.45 -28.00 2.46
C GLN A 363 -9.94 -27.83 3.88
N LYS A 364 -8.63 -27.97 4.11
CA LYS A 364 -8.02 -27.67 5.41
C LYS A 364 -7.08 -26.49 5.28
N TYR A 365 -6.86 -25.74 6.36
CA TYR A 365 -5.76 -24.77 6.37
C TYR A 365 -4.42 -25.49 6.34
N HIS A 366 -3.40 -24.86 5.76
CA HIS A 366 -2.07 -25.44 5.70
C HIS A 366 -1.50 -25.69 7.11
N PRO A 367 -0.88 -26.87 7.40
CA PRO A 367 -0.43 -27.25 8.74
C PRO A 367 0.49 -26.24 9.45
N PHE A 368 1.25 -25.44 8.71
CA PHE A 368 2.08 -24.33 9.23
C PHE A 368 1.34 -23.37 10.16
N ILE A 369 0.01 -23.23 10.04
CA ILE A 369 -0.78 -22.43 10.99
C ILE A 369 -0.65 -22.96 12.43
N LYS A 370 -0.52 -24.28 12.62
CA LYS A 370 -0.35 -24.89 13.95
C LYS A 370 1.00 -24.52 14.57
N GLU A 371 2.02 -24.26 13.77
CA GLU A 371 3.35 -23.83 14.24
C GLU A 371 3.33 -22.39 14.80
N LEU A 372 2.26 -21.64 14.53
CA LEU A 372 2.10 -20.28 15.02
C LEU A 372 1.46 -20.23 16.42
N ILE A 373 0.99 -21.35 16.96
CA ILE A 373 0.33 -21.39 18.28
C ILE A 373 1.35 -21.03 19.38
N GLN A 374 1.04 -19.97 20.12
CA GLN A 374 1.87 -19.48 21.24
C GLN A 374 1.27 -19.84 22.61
N LYS A 375 -0.05 -19.84 22.70
CA LYS A 375 -0.79 -20.05 23.95
C LYS A 375 -2.14 -20.67 23.65
N THR A 376 -2.56 -21.62 24.47
CA THR A 376 -3.87 -22.26 24.37
C THR A 376 -4.69 -22.00 25.63
N GLN A 377 -5.98 -21.73 25.47
CA GLN A 377 -6.97 -21.60 26.52
C GLN A 377 -8.14 -22.52 26.21
N GLN A 378 -8.63 -23.27 27.20
CA GLN A 378 -9.77 -24.17 27.04
C GLN A 378 -11.02 -23.57 27.70
N ASN A 379 -12.20 -24.02 27.26
CA ASN A 379 -13.51 -23.66 27.83
C ASN A 379 -13.73 -22.14 27.93
N VAL A 380 -13.32 -21.39 26.91
CA VAL A 380 -13.44 -19.93 26.88
C VAL A 380 -14.87 -19.53 26.56
N GLN A 381 -15.46 -18.63 27.35
CA GLN A 381 -16.79 -18.06 27.12
C GLN A 381 -16.77 -16.57 26.76
N GLU A 382 -15.76 -15.83 27.23
CA GLU A 382 -15.52 -14.43 26.85
C GLU A 382 -14.00 -14.19 26.75
N LEU A 383 -13.60 -13.34 25.81
CA LEU A 383 -12.20 -12.99 25.57
C LEU A 383 -12.08 -11.53 25.15
N LYS A 384 -11.27 -10.74 25.87
CA LYS A 384 -10.81 -9.44 25.37
C LYS A 384 -9.72 -9.69 24.34
N TRP A 385 -9.83 -9.07 23.17
CA TRP A 385 -8.87 -9.27 22.11
C TRP A 385 -7.56 -8.54 22.39
N GLU A 386 -6.44 -9.25 22.31
CA GLU A 386 -5.09 -8.73 22.56
C GLU A 386 -4.35 -8.34 21.26
N ASN A 387 -5.09 -8.02 20.19
CA ASN A 387 -4.55 -7.70 18.85
C ASN A 387 -3.73 -8.83 18.19
N GLN A 388 -3.99 -10.10 18.55
CA GLN A 388 -3.37 -11.28 17.94
C GLN A 388 -4.41 -12.14 17.19
N PRO A 389 -4.02 -12.83 16.11
CA PRO A 389 -4.90 -13.79 15.45
C PRO A 389 -5.19 -14.99 16.36
N LEU A 390 -6.35 -15.61 16.16
CA LEU A 390 -6.82 -16.72 16.97
C LEU A 390 -7.17 -17.92 16.07
N LEU A 391 -6.85 -19.13 16.53
CA LEU A 391 -7.45 -20.37 16.05
C LEU A 391 -8.40 -20.88 17.13
N ILE A 392 -9.70 -20.81 16.85
CA ILE A 392 -10.78 -21.20 17.74
C ILE A 392 -11.32 -22.56 17.27
N GLN A 393 -11.41 -23.52 18.17
CA GLN A 393 -11.86 -24.88 17.86
C GLN A 393 -12.99 -25.28 18.79
N ALA A 394 -13.99 -25.95 18.25
CA ALA A 394 -15.08 -26.50 19.05
C ALA A 394 -15.69 -27.73 18.39
N GLU A 395 -16.10 -28.67 19.22
CA GLU A 395 -17.13 -29.66 18.88
C GLU A 395 -18.49 -29.05 19.19
N ASN A 396 -19.49 -29.35 18.37
CA ASN A 396 -20.80 -28.74 18.47
C ASN A 396 -21.92 -29.78 18.40
N ASN A 397 -22.74 -29.82 19.44
CA ASN A 397 -23.91 -30.69 19.55
C ASN A 397 -25.21 -29.90 19.78
N SER A 398 -25.18 -28.56 19.75
CA SER A 398 -26.33 -27.71 20.09
C SER A 398 -26.33 -26.36 19.34
N ASP A 399 -27.35 -25.55 19.59
CA ASP A 399 -27.41 -24.16 19.10
C ASP A 399 -26.36 -23.30 19.84
N PHE A 400 -25.69 -22.39 19.12
CA PHE A 400 -24.69 -21.48 19.69
C PHE A 400 -24.71 -20.09 19.05
N GLU A 401 -24.06 -19.13 19.71
CA GLU A 401 -23.84 -17.79 19.14
C GLU A 401 -22.46 -17.25 19.51
N LEU A 402 -21.71 -16.82 18.51
CA LEU A 402 -20.48 -16.05 18.65
C LEU A 402 -20.77 -14.57 18.38
N ILE A 403 -20.40 -13.68 19.31
CA ILE A 403 -20.52 -12.23 19.16
C ILE A 403 -19.14 -11.59 19.20
N ILE A 404 -18.83 -10.78 18.19
CA ILE A 404 -17.69 -9.86 18.17
C ILE A 404 -18.21 -8.45 18.42
N LYS A 405 -17.79 -7.78 19.50
CA LYS A 405 -18.31 -6.45 19.89
C LYS A 405 -17.19 -5.50 20.32
N ASN A 406 -17.46 -4.20 20.32
CA ASN A 406 -16.60 -3.21 20.97
C ASN A 406 -17.32 -2.45 22.08
N ASN A 407 -16.56 -1.64 22.82
CA ASN A 407 -17.09 -0.75 23.86
C ASN A 407 -17.92 0.43 23.33
N LEU A 408 -18.00 0.63 22.02
CA LEU A 408 -18.81 1.68 21.37
C LEU A 408 -20.21 1.18 20.94
N GLY A 409 -20.52 -0.10 21.16
CA GLY A 409 -21.79 -0.71 20.81
C GLY A 409 -21.89 -1.21 19.36
N ASP A 410 -20.78 -1.21 18.60
CA ASP A 410 -20.71 -1.92 17.32
C ASP A 410 -20.54 -3.43 17.57
N TRP A 411 -21.16 -4.25 16.72
CA TRP A 411 -21.08 -5.71 16.84
C TRP A 411 -21.30 -6.46 15.52
N LEU A 412 -20.89 -7.73 15.52
CA LEU A 412 -21.22 -8.76 14.56
C LEU A 412 -21.59 -10.05 15.31
N SER A 413 -22.56 -10.82 14.80
CA SER A 413 -22.99 -12.09 15.39
C SER A 413 -22.93 -13.21 14.34
N LEU A 414 -22.43 -14.38 14.76
CA LEU A 414 -22.51 -15.64 14.03
C LEU A 414 -23.32 -16.63 14.88
N LYS A 415 -24.53 -16.93 14.44
CA LYS A 415 -25.50 -17.72 15.18
C LYS A 415 -25.79 -19.02 14.45
N TYR A 416 -25.68 -20.15 15.15
CA TYR A 416 -26.10 -21.46 14.67
C TYR A 416 -27.36 -21.89 15.40
N LYS A 417 -28.46 -22.09 14.66
CA LYS A 417 -29.74 -22.54 15.21
C LYS A 417 -30.43 -23.49 14.24
N GLN A 418 -30.86 -24.66 14.71
CA GLN A 418 -31.65 -25.62 13.88
C GLN A 418 -31.02 -25.86 12.49
N ASN A 419 -29.75 -26.28 12.45
CA ASN A 419 -28.98 -26.55 11.23
C ASN A 419 -28.82 -25.34 10.29
N THR A 420 -28.96 -24.13 10.83
CA THR A 420 -28.87 -22.90 10.08
C THR A 420 -27.82 -21.99 10.70
N LEU A 421 -26.75 -21.71 9.96
CA LEU A 421 -25.73 -20.73 10.31
C LEU A 421 -26.12 -19.36 9.76
N THR A 422 -26.17 -18.35 10.62
CA THR A 422 -26.52 -16.97 10.28
C THR A 422 -25.43 -16.00 10.72
N LEU A 423 -24.84 -15.29 9.76
CA LEU A 423 -23.95 -14.15 10.01
C LEU A 423 -24.74 -12.85 9.93
N ASP A 424 -24.85 -12.11 11.02
CA ASP A 424 -25.33 -10.72 11.03
C ASP A 424 -24.17 -9.75 11.24
N ARG A 425 -23.86 -9.02 10.17
CA ARG A 425 -22.79 -8.00 10.13
C ARG A 425 -23.36 -6.58 9.99
N SER A 426 -24.62 -6.38 10.32
CA SER A 426 -25.34 -5.12 10.04
C SER A 426 -25.01 -3.97 10.99
N ASN A 427 -24.32 -4.24 12.11
CA ASN A 427 -23.94 -3.25 13.10
C ASN A 427 -22.41 -3.12 13.30
N MET A 428 -21.62 -3.44 12.28
CA MET A 428 -20.17 -3.24 12.32
C MET A 428 -19.78 -1.75 12.38
N SER A 429 -18.54 -1.46 12.79
CA SER A 429 -18.01 -0.09 12.77
C SER A 429 -18.03 0.48 11.35
N TYR A 430 -17.61 -0.33 10.37
CA TYR A 430 -17.66 -0.03 8.94
C TYR A 430 -18.37 -1.15 8.17
N LEU A 431 -19.32 -0.79 7.31
CA LEU A 431 -20.02 -1.75 6.45
C LEU A 431 -19.19 -2.10 5.21
N ILE A 432 -19.39 -3.30 4.70
CA ILE A 432 -18.82 -3.79 3.44
C ILE A 432 -19.98 -4.24 2.56
N ASN A 433 -20.05 -3.70 1.36
CA ASN A 433 -20.98 -4.13 0.31
C ASN A 433 -22.40 -4.45 0.84
N PRO A 434 -23.08 -3.47 1.48
CA PRO A 434 -24.38 -3.69 2.08
C PRO A 434 -25.47 -4.02 1.06
N GLU A 435 -25.24 -3.75 -0.23
CA GLU A 435 -26.14 -4.07 -1.35
C GLU A 435 -26.21 -5.57 -1.62
N SER A 436 -25.10 -6.27 -1.40
CA SER A 436 -25.02 -7.73 -1.44
C SER A 436 -25.47 -8.37 -0.12
N GLY A 437 -26.08 -7.56 0.77
CA GLY A 437 -26.73 -7.88 2.03
C GLY A 437 -25.84 -8.22 3.23
N LEU A 438 -26.40 -7.92 4.42
CA LEU A 438 -25.70 -7.87 5.71
C LEU A 438 -26.07 -9.01 6.66
N ILE A 439 -27.06 -9.82 6.30
CA ILE A 439 -27.47 -11.01 7.04
C ILE A 439 -27.36 -12.18 6.07
N ILE A 440 -26.48 -13.13 6.36
CA ILE A 440 -26.17 -14.26 5.48
C ILE A 440 -26.56 -15.54 6.19
N THR A 441 -27.34 -16.38 5.53
CA THR A 441 -27.85 -17.63 6.10
C THR A 441 -27.46 -18.81 5.22
N ARG A 442 -26.99 -19.89 5.85
CA ARG A 442 -26.67 -21.17 5.21
C ARG A 442 -27.26 -22.33 5.99
N ASN A 443 -27.88 -23.25 5.27
CA ASN A 443 -28.29 -24.53 5.84
C ASN A 443 -27.06 -25.44 5.80
N ILE A 444 -26.54 -25.77 6.97
CA ILE A 444 -25.32 -26.56 7.14
C ILE A 444 -25.42 -27.31 8.46
N ASN A 445 -24.95 -28.56 8.49
CA ASN A 445 -24.79 -29.27 9.76
C ASN A 445 -23.40 -29.00 10.31
N ILE A 446 -23.29 -28.58 11.56
CA ILE A 446 -22.00 -28.27 12.22
C ILE A 446 -21.82 -29.22 13.40
N ASN A 447 -21.00 -30.25 13.20
CA ASN A 447 -20.58 -31.18 14.26
C ASN A 447 -19.27 -30.72 14.92
N ASN A 448 -18.37 -30.10 14.14
CA ASN A 448 -17.17 -29.45 14.62
C ASN A 448 -16.77 -28.30 13.70
N PHE A 449 -15.96 -27.37 14.22
CA PHE A 449 -15.34 -26.35 13.38
C PHE A 449 -13.97 -25.92 13.90
N GLU A 450 -13.14 -25.45 12.97
CA GLU A 450 -11.91 -24.71 13.22
C GLU A 450 -12.04 -23.34 12.58
N MET A 451 -12.00 -22.29 13.40
CA MET A 451 -12.18 -20.90 13.01
C MET A 451 -10.86 -20.14 13.15
N ILE A 452 -10.30 -19.68 12.04
CA ILE A 452 -9.14 -18.79 12.02
C ILE A 452 -9.65 -17.36 11.93
N LEU A 453 -9.38 -16.60 12.99
CA LEU A 453 -9.82 -15.23 13.17
C LEU A 453 -8.62 -14.29 13.19
N ASP A 454 -8.62 -13.33 12.29
CA ASP A 454 -7.65 -12.23 12.24
C ASP A 454 -8.38 -10.88 12.35
N LYS A 455 -7.67 -9.76 12.36
CA LYS A 455 -8.23 -8.42 12.67
C LYS A 455 -9.52 -8.07 11.94
N THR A 456 -9.63 -8.49 10.68
CA THR A 456 -10.75 -8.14 9.79
C THR A 456 -11.28 -9.29 8.97
N TYR A 457 -10.85 -10.52 9.23
CA TYR A 457 -11.26 -11.69 8.45
C TYR A 457 -11.40 -12.92 9.31
N CYS A 458 -12.41 -13.71 8.99
CA CYS A 458 -12.71 -14.97 9.63
C CYS A 458 -12.82 -16.04 8.54
N GLN A 459 -12.20 -17.20 8.76
CA GLN A 459 -12.39 -18.40 7.95
C GLN A 459 -12.78 -19.55 8.87
N ILE A 460 -13.88 -20.21 8.57
CA ILE A 460 -14.40 -21.32 9.37
C ILE A 460 -14.34 -22.58 8.51
N PHE A 461 -13.57 -23.55 8.95
CA PHE A 461 -13.49 -24.90 8.38
C PHE A 461 -14.43 -25.79 9.17
N ILE A 462 -15.50 -26.27 8.53
CA ILE A 462 -16.61 -26.98 9.18
C ILE A 462 -16.49 -28.47 8.87
N ASN A 463 -16.72 -29.32 9.87
CA ASN A 463 -16.66 -30.78 9.78
C ASN A 463 -15.35 -31.27 9.13
N ASN A 464 -14.21 -30.90 9.73
CA ASN A 464 -12.87 -31.22 9.21
C ASN A 464 -12.58 -30.70 7.79
N GLY A 465 -13.27 -29.64 7.36
CA GLY A 465 -13.05 -28.99 6.07
C GLY A 465 -13.98 -29.44 4.95
N GLU A 466 -15.05 -30.19 5.23
CA GLU A 466 -16.07 -30.49 4.23
C GLU A 466 -16.68 -29.22 3.61
N GLU A 467 -16.85 -28.19 4.45
CA GLU A 467 -17.36 -26.89 4.06
C GLU A 467 -16.48 -25.78 4.63
N VAL A 468 -16.39 -24.66 3.92
CA VAL A 468 -15.69 -23.47 4.39
C VAL A 468 -16.63 -22.27 4.36
N PHE A 469 -16.59 -21.44 5.40
CA PHE A 469 -17.37 -20.21 5.47
C PHE A 469 -16.46 -19.05 5.88
N SER A 470 -16.20 -18.12 4.97
CA SER A 470 -15.30 -16.99 5.21
C SER A 470 -15.99 -15.64 5.07
N PHE A 471 -15.65 -14.69 5.94
CA PHE A 471 -16.22 -13.36 5.89
C PHE A 471 -15.28 -12.30 6.46
N LYS A 472 -15.41 -11.08 5.94
CA LYS A 472 -14.77 -9.89 6.49
C LYS A 472 -15.62 -9.20 7.53
N TYR A 473 -14.92 -8.54 8.45
CA TYR A 473 -15.54 -7.66 9.42
C TYR A 473 -14.64 -6.47 9.77
N PHE A 474 -15.26 -5.36 10.18
CA PHE A 474 -14.54 -4.16 10.61
C PHE A 474 -15.15 -3.62 11.91
N ILE A 475 -14.58 -4.05 13.04
CA ILE A 475 -14.88 -3.52 14.37
C ILE A 475 -13.66 -2.73 14.85
N ASN A 476 -13.85 -1.46 15.19
CA ASN A 476 -12.78 -0.58 15.67
C ASN A 476 -12.72 -0.56 17.20
N SER A 477 -11.68 0.06 17.77
CA SER A 477 -11.46 0.19 19.22
C SER A 477 -11.22 -1.17 19.90
N GLU A 478 -11.37 -1.25 21.22
CA GLU A 478 -11.18 -2.50 21.97
C GLU A 478 -12.28 -3.52 21.63
N VAL A 479 -11.86 -4.70 21.15
CA VAL A 479 -12.74 -5.78 20.70
C VAL A 479 -12.87 -6.87 21.76
N TYR A 480 -14.06 -7.44 21.89
CA TYR A 480 -14.40 -8.54 22.79
C TYR A 480 -15.14 -9.63 22.02
N TYR A 481 -14.83 -10.89 22.34
CA TYR A 481 -15.49 -12.08 21.82
C TYR A 481 -16.35 -12.71 22.91
N LYS A 482 -17.58 -13.07 22.59
CA LYS A 482 -18.48 -13.81 23.49
C LYS A 482 -18.96 -15.08 22.81
N PHE A 483 -18.84 -16.21 23.49
CA PHE A 483 -19.27 -17.54 23.06
C PHE A 483 -20.45 -17.98 23.93
N ASN A 484 -21.66 -17.95 23.38
CA ASN A 484 -22.87 -18.36 24.08
C ASN A 484 -23.20 -19.82 23.73
N ASN A 485 -23.47 -20.64 24.75
CA ASN A 485 -23.89 -22.04 24.62
C ASN A 485 -22.88 -22.95 23.88
N ILE A 486 -21.61 -22.56 23.85
CA ILE A 486 -20.53 -23.37 23.29
C ILE A 486 -19.25 -23.12 24.07
N ASN A 487 -18.55 -24.21 24.41
CA ASN A 487 -17.22 -24.14 24.98
C ASN A 487 -16.21 -24.26 23.86
N VAL A 488 -15.28 -23.31 23.78
CA VAL A 488 -14.28 -23.30 22.72
C VAL A 488 -12.87 -23.41 23.29
N THR A 489 -11.98 -24.03 22.52
CA THR A 489 -10.54 -23.92 22.70
C THR A 489 -10.04 -22.76 21.86
N VAL A 490 -9.31 -21.83 22.47
CA VAL A 490 -8.73 -20.67 21.81
C VAL A 490 -7.21 -20.79 21.82
N ASN A 491 -6.61 -20.84 20.64
CA ASN A 491 -5.18 -20.78 20.44
C ASN A 491 -4.80 -19.38 19.95
N HIS A 492 -3.93 -18.68 20.69
CA HIS A 492 -3.36 -17.40 20.27
C HIS A 492 -2.21 -17.67 19.30
N LEU A 493 -2.28 -17.06 18.13
CA LEU A 493 -1.33 -17.27 17.06
C LEU A 493 -0.35 -16.10 16.95
N LYS A 494 0.88 -16.41 16.59
CA LYS A 494 1.84 -15.42 16.12
C LYS A 494 1.48 -14.99 14.70
N GLY A 495 1.54 -13.69 14.42
CA GLY A 495 1.43 -13.17 13.06
C GLY A 495 2.58 -13.61 12.15
N PHE A 496 2.34 -13.60 10.84
CA PHE A 496 3.37 -13.79 9.82
C PHE A 496 4.46 -12.74 9.95
N ASN A 497 5.70 -13.14 9.64
CA ASN A 497 6.79 -12.21 9.52
C ASN A 497 6.93 -11.77 8.06
N TYR A 498 6.69 -10.48 7.81
CA TYR A 498 6.89 -9.88 6.50
C TYR A 498 8.28 -9.28 6.44
N ASP A 499 9.21 -9.94 5.74
CA ASP A 499 10.46 -9.30 5.34
C ASP A 499 10.15 -8.43 4.11
N LEU A 500 9.61 -7.24 4.34
CA LEU A 500 9.45 -6.21 3.31
C LEU A 500 10.78 -5.48 3.04
N GLU A 501 11.90 -6.21 3.05
CA GLU A 501 13.26 -5.64 3.10
C GLU A 501 13.76 -5.05 1.79
N ASN A 502 13.02 -5.17 0.68
CA ASN A 502 13.54 -4.78 -0.64
C ASN A 502 12.97 -3.48 -1.20
N ILE A 503 12.95 -2.42 -0.39
CA ILE A 503 13.02 -1.09 -0.97
C ILE A 503 14.14 -0.33 -0.28
N PHE A 504 15.18 -0.01 -1.04
CA PHE A 504 16.19 0.97 -0.65
C PHE A 504 15.49 2.18 -0.01
N GLU A 505 15.67 2.31 1.30
CA GLU A 505 15.31 3.51 2.04
C GLU A 505 16.57 4.38 2.06
N PRO A 506 16.58 5.53 1.35
CA PRO A 506 17.72 6.42 1.42
C PRO A 506 17.86 6.88 2.85
N ARG A 507 19.09 6.89 3.37
CA ARG A 507 19.40 7.41 4.69
C ARG A 507 19.56 8.91 4.60
N LEU A 508 18.76 9.63 5.38
CA LEU A 508 18.73 11.08 5.38
C LEU A 508 19.51 11.59 6.59
N LEU A 509 20.54 12.39 6.34
CA LEU A 509 21.25 13.12 7.38
C LEU A 509 20.79 14.58 7.40
N VAL A 510 20.18 15.01 8.50
CA VAL A 510 19.73 16.38 8.71
C VAL A 510 20.75 17.12 9.59
N LEU A 511 21.37 18.17 9.04
CA LEU A 511 22.22 19.10 9.79
C LEU A 511 21.41 20.33 10.20
N GLY A 512 21.22 20.52 11.50
CA GLY A 512 20.51 21.69 12.00
C GLY A 512 20.28 21.66 13.51
N GLU A 513 19.97 22.83 14.05
CA GLU A 513 19.79 22.98 15.49
C GLU A 513 18.50 22.33 16.02
N SER A 514 18.54 21.92 17.28
CA SER A 514 17.36 21.58 18.09
C SER A 514 17.34 22.47 19.32
N THR A 515 16.20 23.08 19.60
CA THR A 515 16.06 24.10 20.64
C THR A 515 14.77 23.91 21.43
N VAL A 516 14.68 24.54 22.61
CA VAL A 516 13.43 24.61 23.39
C VAL A 516 13.00 26.07 23.48
N HIS A 517 11.76 26.39 23.12
CA HIS A 517 11.18 27.71 23.36
C HIS A 517 10.30 27.67 24.59
N LYS A 518 10.58 28.57 25.54
CA LYS A 518 9.79 28.72 26.77
C LYS A 518 8.97 29.99 26.68
N PHE A 519 7.67 29.81 26.87
CA PHE A 519 6.68 30.86 26.97
C PHE A 519 6.24 30.88 28.42
N GLU A 520 6.60 31.93 29.15
CA GLU A 520 6.31 32.06 30.57
C GLU A 520 5.74 33.45 30.82
N ASN A 521 4.56 33.50 31.42
CA ASN A 521 3.99 34.69 32.04
C ASN A 521 3.42 34.30 33.42
N GLU A 522 2.82 35.24 34.13
CA GLU A 522 2.31 35.02 35.50
C GLU A 522 1.23 33.91 35.59
N LEU A 523 0.57 33.55 34.48
CA LEU A 523 -0.57 32.63 34.45
C LEU A 523 -0.22 31.25 33.88
N PHE A 524 0.80 31.14 33.02
CA PHE A 524 1.17 29.87 32.40
C PHE A 524 2.64 29.78 32.03
N LYS A 525 3.16 28.56 32.07
CA LYS A 525 4.48 28.18 31.56
C LYS A 525 4.32 27.04 30.55
N VAL A 526 4.73 27.29 29.31
CA VAL A 526 4.64 26.31 28.21
C VAL A 526 5.99 26.19 27.53
N GLU A 527 6.43 24.95 27.29
CA GLU A 527 7.67 24.63 26.59
C GLU A 527 7.35 23.97 25.25
N TYR A 528 7.90 24.51 24.15
CA TYR A 528 7.82 23.91 22.82
C TYR A 528 9.18 23.45 22.35
N LEU A 529 9.24 22.25 21.79
CA LEU A 529 10.41 21.68 21.15
C LEU A 529 10.48 22.20 19.71
N SER A 530 11.62 22.80 19.37
CA SER A 530 11.81 23.63 18.18
C SER A 530 13.21 23.40 17.60
N GLY A 531 13.60 24.25 16.66
CA GLY A 531 14.86 24.19 15.93
C GLY A 531 14.64 23.72 14.51
N ALA A 532 15.35 24.36 13.57
CA ALA A 532 15.16 24.10 12.15
C ALA A 532 15.51 22.64 11.79
N GLY A 533 16.57 22.09 12.39
CA GLY A 533 16.96 20.69 12.24
C GLY A 533 15.91 19.74 12.80
N LEU A 534 15.41 19.98 14.02
CA LEU A 534 14.42 19.11 14.65
C LEU A 534 13.11 19.05 13.84
N SER A 535 12.56 20.18 13.43
CA SER A 535 11.32 20.21 12.64
C SER A 535 11.47 19.53 11.28
N THR A 536 12.60 19.73 10.60
CA THR A 536 12.91 19.08 9.32
C THR A 536 13.07 17.58 9.48
N ALA A 537 13.82 17.10 10.48
CA ALA A 537 14.00 15.69 10.75
C ALA A 537 12.69 15.00 11.15
N THR A 538 11.91 15.64 12.04
CA THR A 538 10.59 15.12 12.47
C THR A 538 9.64 14.96 11.28
N THR A 539 9.67 15.93 10.36
CA THR A 539 8.81 15.87 9.17
C THR A 539 9.30 14.84 8.16
N ALA A 540 10.62 14.73 7.94
CA ALA A 540 11.19 13.69 7.08
C ALA A 540 10.90 12.28 7.62
N ALA A 541 10.89 12.11 8.95
CA ALA A 541 10.60 10.86 9.63
C ALA A 541 9.13 10.40 9.51
N LEU A 542 8.22 11.28 9.04
CA LEU A 542 6.85 10.87 8.67
C LEU A 542 6.83 9.97 7.42
N ILE A 543 7.86 10.06 6.58
CA ILE A 543 7.95 9.39 5.29
C ILE A 543 8.98 8.26 5.33
N ASN A 544 10.13 8.51 5.96
CA ASN A 544 11.31 7.67 5.91
C ASN A 544 11.74 7.23 7.32
N ASN A 545 12.01 5.94 7.54
CA ASN A 545 12.38 5.41 8.86
C ASN A 545 13.89 5.55 9.16
N SER A 546 14.67 5.96 8.18
CA SER A 546 16.13 6.06 8.21
C SER A 546 16.61 7.52 8.24
N VAL A 547 16.05 8.32 9.16
CA VAL A 547 16.38 9.74 9.35
C VAL A 547 17.31 9.92 10.53
N TYR A 548 18.42 10.60 10.31
CA TYR A 548 19.42 10.95 11.31
C TYR A 548 19.45 12.46 11.50
N LEU A 549 19.43 12.92 12.76
CA LEU A 549 19.58 14.33 13.09
C LEU A 549 20.94 14.56 13.75
N ALA A 550 21.74 15.42 13.13
CA ALA A 550 23.00 15.90 13.69
C ALA A 550 22.74 17.22 14.44
N SER A 551 22.78 17.15 15.77
CA SER A 551 22.55 18.30 16.65
C SER A 551 23.36 18.14 17.94
N LEU A 552 23.87 19.24 18.47
CA LEU A 552 24.61 19.28 19.73
C LEU A 552 23.71 19.80 20.85
N LEU A 553 23.60 19.01 21.90
CA LEU A 553 22.71 19.23 23.04
C LEU A 553 23.53 19.23 24.33
N GLY A 554 22.98 19.89 25.36
CA GLY A 554 23.47 19.70 26.71
C GLY A 554 23.03 18.35 27.27
N LYS A 555 23.87 17.76 28.12
CA LYS A 555 23.47 16.64 28.98
C LYS A 555 22.67 17.19 30.16
N ASP A 556 21.53 17.80 29.85
CA ASP A 556 20.62 18.47 30.78
C ASP A 556 19.16 18.05 30.52
N THR A 557 18.24 18.50 31.38
CA THR A 557 16.81 18.14 31.30
C THR A 557 16.21 18.48 29.93
N MET A 558 16.60 19.60 29.32
CA MET A 558 16.06 20.04 28.03
C MET A 558 16.62 19.19 26.88
N GLY A 559 17.90 18.85 26.93
CA GLY A 559 18.54 17.95 25.97
C GLY A 559 17.92 16.56 26.01
N ASN A 560 17.65 16.03 27.20
CA ASN A 560 16.97 14.74 27.36
C ASN A 560 15.55 14.76 26.78
N LYS A 561 14.80 15.86 26.94
CA LYS A 561 13.48 16.03 26.30
C LYS A 561 13.58 15.97 24.77
N LEU A 562 14.56 16.64 24.18
CA LEU A 562 14.77 16.65 22.72
C LEU A 562 15.17 15.26 22.20
N VAL A 563 16.05 14.53 22.89
CA VAL A 563 16.44 13.16 22.52
C VAL A 563 15.25 12.21 22.64
N SER A 564 14.48 12.29 23.71
CA SER A 564 13.27 11.49 23.91
C SER A 564 12.25 11.75 22.79
N PHE A 565 11.98 13.02 22.50
CA PHE A 565 11.09 13.40 21.40
C PHE A 565 11.57 12.87 20.04
N ALA A 566 12.87 12.99 19.75
CA ALA A 566 13.44 12.48 18.51
C ALA A 566 13.23 10.95 18.35
N ARG A 567 13.49 10.18 19.41
CA ARG A 567 13.31 8.72 19.41
C ARG A 567 11.85 8.32 19.24
N THR A 568 10.93 8.97 19.94
CA THR A 568 9.48 8.71 19.83
C THR A 568 8.94 9.05 18.44
N ASN A 569 9.62 9.90 17.68
CA ASN A 569 9.29 10.27 16.30
C ASN A 569 10.19 9.59 15.26
N ASN A 570 10.76 8.42 15.56
CA ASN A 570 11.56 7.61 14.63
C ASN A 570 12.80 8.31 14.05
N ILE A 571 13.36 9.29 14.76
CA ILE A 571 14.63 9.91 14.38
C ILE A 571 15.76 9.17 15.10
N ASN A 572 16.74 8.71 14.33
CA ASN A 572 17.90 8.03 14.86
C ASN A 572 18.76 8.99 15.69
N SER A 573 19.01 8.64 16.95
CA SER A 573 19.75 9.49 17.89
C SER A 573 21.27 9.38 17.80
N LYS A 574 21.84 8.61 16.86
CA LYS A 574 23.29 8.38 16.72
C LYS A 574 24.10 9.69 16.65
N TYR A 575 23.57 10.71 15.98
CA TYR A 575 24.24 12.02 15.83
C TYR A 575 23.62 13.12 16.70
N LEU A 576 22.80 12.76 17.70
CA LEU A 576 22.35 13.68 18.75
C LEU A 576 23.37 13.66 19.89
N LEU A 577 24.40 14.51 19.79
CA LEU A 577 25.50 14.52 20.74
C LEU A 577 25.12 15.29 21.99
N GLN A 578 25.17 14.64 23.16
CA GLN A 578 24.99 15.29 24.45
C GLN A 578 26.34 15.48 25.15
N LYS A 579 26.64 16.71 25.60
CA LYS A 579 27.88 17.03 26.34
C LYS A 579 27.58 17.71 27.67
N GLU A 580 28.36 17.41 28.71
CA GLU A 580 28.17 17.95 30.08
C GLU A 580 28.46 19.45 30.18
N LYS A 581 29.46 19.94 29.44
CA LYS A 581 29.86 21.36 29.43
C LYS A 581 29.08 22.22 28.42
N VAL A 582 28.08 21.63 27.75
CA VAL A 582 27.21 22.33 26.80
C VAL A 582 25.84 22.48 27.45
N LYS A 583 25.21 23.66 27.32
CA LYS A 583 23.82 23.85 27.73
C LYS A 583 22.91 23.75 26.51
N THR A 584 21.80 23.04 26.65
CA THR A 584 20.78 22.94 25.59
C THR A 584 20.18 24.31 25.33
N LYS A 585 20.16 24.70 24.06
CA LYS A 585 19.70 26.02 23.63
C LYS A 585 18.22 26.22 23.94
N THR A 586 17.95 27.21 24.79
CA THR A 586 16.61 27.60 25.23
C THR A 586 16.35 29.06 24.86
N LEU A 587 15.18 29.34 24.27
CA LEU A 587 14.75 30.68 23.87
C LEU A 587 13.57 31.11 24.76
N ASN A 588 13.69 32.28 25.39
CA ASN A 588 12.66 32.88 26.26
C ASN A 588 11.98 34.04 25.54
N ASN A 589 10.84 34.49 26.06
CA ASN A 589 9.87 35.26 25.28
C ASN A 589 9.83 36.78 25.59
N ASN A 590 10.83 37.35 26.29
CA ASN A 590 10.72 38.69 26.87
C ASN A 590 11.61 39.73 26.15
N SER A 591 10.97 40.51 25.27
CA SER A 591 11.40 41.81 24.69
C SER A 591 12.48 41.83 23.59
N ASP A 592 12.36 42.80 22.68
CA ASP A 592 13.30 43.08 21.58
C ASP A 592 14.72 43.53 22.05
N TYR A 593 14.94 43.69 23.36
CA TYR A 593 16.29 43.82 23.95
C TYR A 593 17.02 42.47 24.07
N GLN A 594 16.33 41.33 23.95
CA GLN A 594 16.95 39.99 23.91
C GLN A 594 17.69 39.70 22.62
N THR A 595 17.52 40.48 21.55
CA THR A 595 18.06 40.14 20.23
C THR A 595 19.60 40.08 20.20
N ILE A 596 20.30 40.88 21.04
CA ILE A 596 21.77 40.88 21.19
C ILE A 596 22.25 39.75 22.14
N ALA A 597 21.50 39.44 23.19
CA ALA A 597 21.81 38.31 24.08
C ALA A 597 21.56 36.96 23.37
N GLU A 598 20.52 36.87 22.53
CA GLU A 598 20.29 35.77 21.60
C GLU A 598 21.46 35.69 20.60
N LEU A 599 21.87 36.77 19.94
CA LEU A 599 23.08 36.82 19.11
C LEU A 599 24.33 36.20 19.80
N ASN A 600 24.56 36.55 21.07
CA ASN A 600 25.68 36.02 21.88
C ASN A 600 25.49 34.56 22.34
N LEU A 601 24.25 34.13 22.58
CA LEU A 601 23.92 32.73 22.88
C LEU A 601 24.10 31.83 21.66
N TRP A 602 23.84 32.35 20.46
CA TRP A 602 24.01 31.62 19.19
C TRP A 602 25.49 31.49 18.79
N SER A 603 26.35 32.43 19.21
CA SER A 603 27.80 32.39 18.93
C SER A 603 28.62 31.57 19.95
N ASN A 604 28.21 31.52 21.23
CA ASN A 604 29.03 30.93 22.31
C ASN A 604 28.77 29.45 22.64
N THR A 605 27.64 28.86 22.23
CA THR A 605 27.25 27.49 22.64
C THR A 605 27.85 26.36 21.78
N SER A 606 28.64 26.69 20.76
CA SER A 606 28.93 25.78 19.64
C SER A 606 30.42 25.57 19.34
N LYS A 607 31.32 25.72 20.32
CA LYS A 607 32.77 25.59 20.10
C LYS A 607 33.23 24.19 19.65
N ASP A 608 32.41 23.13 19.81
CA ASP A 608 32.79 21.73 19.49
C ASP A 608 31.70 20.90 18.78
N LEU A 609 31.43 21.16 17.50
CA LEU A 609 30.67 20.27 16.62
C LEU A 609 31.56 19.22 15.91
N PHE A 610 32.27 18.38 16.68
CA PHE A 610 32.94 17.23 16.07
C PHE A 610 31.94 16.10 15.80
N PHE A 611 31.35 16.10 14.61
CA PHE A 611 30.65 14.93 14.09
C PHE A 611 31.61 14.10 13.25
N ASN A 612 31.96 12.91 13.72
CA ASN A 612 32.54 11.90 12.85
C ASN A 612 31.38 11.17 12.16
N PHE A 613 30.95 11.69 11.01
CA PHE A 613 29.93 11.02 10.21
C PHE A 613 30.58 9.84 9.51
N GLU A 614 30.09 8.64 9.77
CA GLU A 614 30.34 7.53 8.85
C GLU A 614 29.77 7.90 7.47
N ASP A 615 30.41 7.48 6.38
CA ASP A 615 30.00 7.69 4.97
C ASP A 615 28.70 6.97 4.57
N ASN A 616 27.82 6.77 5.55
CA ASN A 616 26.72 5.85 5.58
C ASN A 616 25.37 6.59 5.55
N PHE A 617 25.25 7.59 4.68
CA PHE A 617 23.99 8.27 4.36
C PHE A 617 23.89 8.59 2.86
N ASP A 618 22.68 8.75 2.32
CA ASP A 618 22.41 8.88 0.88
C ASP A 618 21.99 10.32 0.49
N VAL A 619 21.39 11.05 1.43
CA VAL A 619 20.91 12.42 1.23
C VAL A 619 21.32 13.30 2.41
N LEU A 620 21.94 14.45 2.11
CA LEU A 620 22.26 15.48 3.09
C LEU A 620 21.21 16.60 3.05
N LEU A 621 20.57 16.88 4.18
CA LEU A 621 19.66 18.02 4.36
C LEU A 621 20.34 19.05 5.26
N ILE A 622 20.56 20.25 4.73
CA ILE A 622 21.17 21.34 5.49
C ILE A 622 20.09 22.37 5.81
N ASN A 623 19.80 22.55 7.10
CA ASN A 623 18.82 23.51 7.59
C ASN A 623 19.30 24.13 8.91
N SER A 624 20.32 24.97 8.81
CA SER A 624 20.91 25.70 9.93
C SER A 624 20.79 27.20 9.71
N ASN A 625 20.82 28.01 10.77
CA ASN A 625 20.83 29.46 10.60
C ASN A 625 22.23 29.97 10.23
N PHE A 626 22.39 30.46 9.00
CA PHE A 626 23.71 30.80 8.45
C PHE A 626 24.30 32.11 8.97
N MET A 627 23.48 32.98 9.56
CA MET A 627 23.97 34.24 10.13
C MET A 627 24.82 34.01 11.38
N PHE A 628 24.65 32.86 12.03
CA PHE A 628 25.30 32.56 13.32
C PHE A 628 26.22 31.35 13.27
N LEU A 629 26.49 30.80 12.08
CA LEU A 629 27.50 29.77 11.89
C LEU A 629 28.88 30.37 12.08
N ASN A 630 29.58 29.97 13.15
CA ASN A 630 30.97 30.37 13.36
C ASN A 630 31.90 29.73 12.30
N PRO A 631 33.14 30.24 12.12
CA PRO A 631 34.05 29.73 11.08
C PRO A 631 34.37 28.23 11.17
N LYS A 632 34.46 27.67 12.38
CA LYS A 632 34.75 26.24 12.58
C LYS A 632 33.58 25.37 12.12
N GLN A 633 32.36 25.73 12.51
CA GLN A 633 31.14 25.04 12.08
C GLN A 633 30.95 25.14 10.55
N GLU A 634 31.27 26.30 9.97
CA GLU A 634 31.23 26.45 8.52
C GLU A 634 32.20 25.50 7.81
N LEU A 635 33.45 25.40 8.30
CA LEU A 635 34.44 24.48 7.74
C LEU A 635 34.00 23.02 7.83
N GLU A 636 33.34 22.62 8.93
CA GLU A 636 32.79 21.28 9.11
C GLU A 636 31.62 21.01 8.14
N TYR A 637 30.69 21.95 7.99
CA TYR A 637 29.60 21.77 7.03
C TYR A 637 30.12 21.65 5.59
N LEU A 638 31.16 22.42 5.28
CA LEU A 638 31.85 22.35 3.99
C LEU A 638 32.63 21.05 3.80
N SER A 639 33.20 20.46 4.86
CA SER A 639 33.88 19.17 4.77
C SER A 639 32.89 18.05 4.45
N VAL A 640 31.74 18.01 5.14
CA VAL A 640 30.64 17.07 4.84
C VAL A 640 30.15 17.26 3.41
N LEU A 641 29.89 18.51 2.99
CA LEU A 641 29.48 18.80 1.61
C LEU A 641 30.49 18.32 0.57
N LYS A 642 31.80 18.46 0.84
CA LYS A 642 32.86 18.00 -0.05
C LYS A 642 32.81 16.47 -0.21
N THR A 643 32.66 15.74 0.89
CA THR A 643 32.55 14.28 0.90
C THR A 643 31.31 13.81 0.13
N VAL A 644 30.15 14.40 0.41
CA VAL A 644 28.87 14.05 -0.24
C VAL A 644 28.91 14.31 -1.74
N LYS A 645 29.57 15.41 -2.15
CA LYS A 645 29.76 15.74 -3.56
C LYS A 645 30.71 14.79 -4.28
N GLN A 646 31.80 14.38 -3.65
CA GLN A 646 32.73 13.37 -4.20
C GLN A 646 32.03 12.03 -4.45
N GLN A 647 31.03 11.70 -3.63
CA GLN A 647 30.25 10.47 -3.73
C GLN A 647 29.00 10.62 -4.62
N ASN A 648 28.80 11.76 -5.29
CA ASN A 648 27.62 12.06 -6.13
C ASN A 648 26.27 11.87 -5.41
N LYS A 649 26.22 12.14 -4.10
CA LYS A 649 25.01 12.02 -3.27
C LYS A 649 24.14 13.28 -3.34
N LEU A 650 22.85 13.14 -3.04
CA LEU A 650 21.89 14.24 -3.08
C LEU A 650 22.14 15.21 -1.90
N VAL A 651 22.04 16.51 -2.19
CA VAL A 651 22.20 17.59 -1.21
C VAL A 651 21.01 18.52 -1.35
N ALA A 652 20.28 18.72 -0.26
CA ALA A 652 19.22 19.69 -0.17
C ALA A 652 19.62 20.77 0.84
N PHE A 653 19.42 22.03 0.48
CA PHE A 653 19.78 23.16 1.31
C PHE A 653 18.60 24.12 1.45
N LYS A 654 18.16 24.32 2.68
CA LYS A 654 17.20 25.36 3.01
C LYS A 654 17.94 26.56 3.58
N VAL A 655 17.76 27.71 2.93
CA VAL A 655 18.22 28.99 3.46
C VAL A 655 17.38 29.35 4.69
N ASN A 656 18.06 29.84 5.72
CA ASN A 656 17.46 30.18 7.00
C ASN A 656 18.14 31.43 7.55
N LEU A 657 17.82 32.58 6.97
CA LEU A 657 18.22 33.90 7.44
C LEU A 657 17.06 34.47 8.27
N ASN A 658 17.36 34.94 9.48
CA ASN A 658 16.35 35.56 10.33
C ASN A 658 16.06 36.98 9.83
N SER A 659 14.79 37.25 9.50
CA SER A 659 14.32 38.51 8.91
C SER A 659 14.63 39.75 9.76
N LYS A 660 14.70 39.60 11.09
CA LYS A 660 15.09 40.71 11.99
C LYS A 660 16.49 41.25 11.70
N PHE A 661 17.34 40.48 11.05
CA PHE A 661 18.75 40.83 10.81
C PHE A 661 19.11 40.98 9.33
N TYR A 662 18.13 41.09 8.42
CA TYR A 662 18.41 41.37 7.01
C TYR A 662 19.28 42.61 6.76
N PRO A 663 19.15 43.72 7.51
CA PRO A 663 20.05 44.87 7.36
C PRO A 663 21.53 44.56 7.64
N LEU A 664 21.82 43.48 8.39
CA LEU A 664 23.17 43.04 8.71
C LEU A 664 23.75 42.04 7.69
N VAL A 665 23.01 41.73 6.62
CA VAL A 665 23.47 40.76 5.62
C VAL A 665 24.52 41.39 4.71
N THR A 666 25.78 41.07 4.99
CA THR A 666 26.94 41.56 4.24
C THR A 666 27.18 40.79 2.95
N LYS A 667 27.96 41.36 2.02
CA LYS A 667 28.43 40.66 0.81
C LYS A 667 29.15 39.34 1.13
N GLN A 668 29.90 39.30 2.23
CA GLN A 668 30.59 38.10 2.72
C GLN A 668 29.60 37.00 3.13
N LEU A 669 28.52 37.36 3.84
CA LEU A 669 27.48 36.41 4.22
C LEU A 669 26.72 35.90 2.98
N LYS A 670 26.42 36.77 1.99
CA LYS A 670 25.82 36.33 0.72
C LYS A 670 26.70 35.31 0.01
N GLU A 671 28.00 35.57 -0.14
CA GLU A 671 28.93 34.60 -0.76
C GLU A 671 29.03 33.28 0.02
N LYS A 672 29.00 33.35 1.35
CA LYS A 672 28.89 32.16 2.21
C LYS A 672 27.66 31.34 1.84
N VAL A 673 26.47 31.95 1.81
CA VAL A 673 25.22 31.25 1.42
C VAL A 673 25.31 30.71 0.00
N PHE A 674 25.81 31.48 -0.97
CA PHE A 674 25.98 31.04 -2.36
C PHE A 674 26.92 29.83 -2.49
N LYS A 675 27.93 29.70 -1.64
CA LYS A 675 28.79 28.50 -1.61
C LYS A 675 27.99 27.23 -1.33
N PHE A 676 26.98 27.29 -0.45
CA PHE A 676 26.09 26.17 -0.17
C PHE A 676 25.08 25.94 -1.31
N ILE A 677 24.49 27.01 -1.87
CA ILE A 677 23.58 26.91 -3.02
C ILE A 677 24.29 26.26 -4.23
N ARG A 678 25.53 26.65 -4.52
CA ARG A 678 26.36 26.08 -5.60
C ARG A 678 26.62 24.58 -5.43
N ASN A 679 26.71 24.09 -4.20
CA ASN A 679 26.96 22.67 -3.90
C ASN A 679 25.70 21.86 -3.58
N SER A 680 24.50 22.45 -3.71
CA SER A 680 23.23 21.79 -3.43
C SER A 680 22.46 21.46 -4.71
N HIS A 681 21.64 20.43 -4.68
CA HIS A 681 20.76 20.02 -5.78
C HIS A 681 19.36 20.59 -5.63
N ILE A 682 18.83 20.60 -4.40
CA ILE A 682 17.54 21.19 -4.04
C ILE A 682 17.83 22.40 -3.15
N ILE A 683 17.26 23.55 -3.48
CA ILE A 683 17.42 24.78 -2.73
C ILE A 683 16.03 25.33 -2.38
N GLN A 684 15.78 25.58 -1.09
CA GLN A 684 14.56 26.25 -0.64
C GLN A 684 14.87 27.62 -0.02
N LEU A 685 14.12 28.63 -0.44
CA LEU A 685 14.23 30.02 -0.03
C LEU A 685 12.83 30.56 0.28
N SER A 686 12.69 31.43 1.27
CA SER A 686 11.55 32.34 1.32
C SER A 686 11.67 33.42 0.24
N PHE A 687 10.55 34.03 -0.15
CA PHE A 687 10.57 35.12 -1.13
C PHE A 687 11.49 36.29 -0.72
N ASN A 688 11.54 36.62 0.57
CA ASN A 688 12.42 37.69 1.06
C ASN A 688 13.90 37.28 0.99
N GLU A 689 14.25 36.03 1.32
CA GLU A 689 15.62 35.53 1.14
C GLU A 689 16.02 35.49 -0.33
N PHE A 690 15.09 35.12 -1.22
CA PHE A 690 15.31 35.16 -2.66
C PHE A 690 15.66 36.58 -3.14
N LYS A 691 14.81 37.56 -2.81
CA LYS A 691 15.05 38.98 -3.17
C LYS A 691 16.39 39.48 -2.64
N LEU A 692 16.70 39.14 -1.39
CA LEU A 692 17.94 39.56 -0.73
C LEU A 692 19.19 38.97 -1.39
N LEU A 693 19.13 37.72 -1.86
CA LEU A 693 20.30 37.01 -2.38
C LEU A 693 20.51 37.21 -3.88
N PHE A 694 19.43 37.16 -4.67
CA PHE A 694 19.51 37.19 -6.14
C PHE A 694 19.31 38.57 -6.74
N GLU A 695 18.74 39.51 -5.97
CA GLU A 695 18.59 40.93 -6.38
C GLU A 695 17.91 41.09 -7.75
N CYS A 696 16.97 40.18 -8.08
CA CYS A 696 16.24 40.19 -9.34
C CYS A 696 14.73 39.97 -9.12
N GLU A 697 13.94 40.30 -10.14
CA GLU A 697 12.52 39.96 -10.13
C GLU A 697 12.29 38.47 -10.41
N ILE A 698 11.23 37.91 -9.84
CA ILE A 698 10.95 36.46 -9.91
C ILE A 698 10.70 35.96 -11.34
N ASN A 699 10.14 36.82 -12.20
CA ASN A 699 9.88 36.53 -13.61
C ASN A 699 11.17 36.48 -14.44
N GLN A 700 12.23 37.18 -14.02
CA GLN A 700 13.55 37.17 -14.64
C GLN A 700 14.40 35.96 -14.19
N PHE A 701 14.00 35.28 -13.11
CA PHE A 701 14.82 34.21 -12.53
C PHE A 701 15.01 33.00 -13.45
N ASN A 702 14.06 32.76 -14.37
CA ASN A 702 14.24 31.75 -15.42
C ASN A 702 15.50 31.99 -16.24
N ASP A 703 15.83 33.24 -16.56
CA ASP A 703 16.99 33.58 -17.38
C ASP A 703 18.29 33.36 -16.62
N ILE A 704 18.30 33.62 -15.31
CA ILE A 704 19.41 33.30 -14.41
C ILE A 704 19.60 31.77 -14.30
N ILE A 705 18.51 31.01 -14.24
CA ILE A 705 18.57 29.53 -14.21
C ILE A 705 19.08 28.94 -15.53
N LYS A 706 18.80 29.60 -16.67
CA LYS A 706 19.27 29.16 -18.00
C LYS A 706 20.79 29.20 -18.12
N GLU A 707 21.50 29.95 -17.29
CA GLU A 707 22.96 29.85 -17.20
C GLU A 707 23.37 28.42 -16.79
N ASN A 708 24.35 27.84 -17.50
CA ASN A 708 24.76 26.43 -17.36
C ASN A 708 25.10 26.00 -15.91
N LYS A 709 25.30 26.93 -14.97
CA LYS A 709 25.61 26.68 -13.55
C LYS A 709 24.39 26.32 -12.69
N TRP A 710 23.18 26.73 -13.08
CA TRP A 710 21.96 26.58 -12.26
C TRP A 710 20.93 25.61 -12.84
N SER A 711 21.02 25.29 -14.13
CA SER A 711 20.09 24.43 -14.89
C SER A 711 19.89 23.00 -14.35
N LYS A 712 20.80 22.48 -13.51
CA LYS A 712 20.72 21.13 -12.91
C LYS A 712 20.20 21.11 -11.47
N LYS A 713 19.54 22.18 -11.03
CA LYS A 713 19.06 22.37 -9.65
C LYS A 713 17.56 22.58 -9.61
N ILE A 714 16.99 22.35 -8.45
CA ILE A 714 15.59 22.60 -8.12
C ILE A 714 15.56 23.78 -7.15
N PHE A 715 14.85 24.84 -7.49
CA PHE A 715 14.60 25.96 -6.58
C PHE A 715 13.14 25.96 -6.12
N LEU A 716 12.93 26.04 -4.81
CA LEU A 716 11.64 26.14 -4.15
C LEU A 716 11.56 27.51 -3.48
N ILE A 717 10.80 28.44 -4.03
CA ILE A 717 10.63 29.79 -3.51
C ILE A 717 9.27 29.88 -2.83
N THR A 718 9.26 29.89 -1.49
CA THR A 718 8.04 29.86 -0.68
C THR A 718 7.50 31.26 -0.40
N PHE A 719 6.21 31.43 -0.64
CA PHE A 719 5.38 32.59 -0.32
C PHE A 719 4.44 32.16 0.79
N GLU A 720 4.56 32.81 1.96
CA GLU A 720 3.94 32.37 3.21
C GLU A 720 2.49 31.87 3.03
N GLU A 721 1.61 32.71 2.45
CA GLU A 721 0.20 32.37 2.27
C GLU A 721 -0.15 31.86 0.87
N HIS A 722 0.68 32.14 -0.15
CA HIS A 722 0.32 31.91 -1.55
C HIS A 722 0.79 30.57 -2.13
N GLY A 723 1.83 29.96 -1.57
CA GLY A 723 2.37 28.69 -2.06
C GLY A 723 3.86 28.71 -2.35
N THR A 724 4.31 27.83 -3.24
CA THR A 724 5.72 27.63 -3.58
C THR A 724 5.89 27.73 -5.09
N ILE A 725 6.69 28.69 -5.57
CA ILE A 725 7.11 28.70 -6.97
C ILE A 725 8.29 27.75 -7.10
N VAL A 726 8.17 26.83 -8.04
CA VAL A 726 9.10 25.74 -8.27
C VAL A 726 9.80 26.00 -9.59
N PHE A 727 11.13 25.99 -9.59
CA PHE A 727 11.92 26.06 -10.82
C PHE A 727 12.70 24.75 -11.00
N VAL A 728 12.54 24.13 -12.17
CA VAL A 728 13.28 22.92 -12.57
C VAL A 728 13.67 23.05 -14.04
N SER A 729 14.95 22.83 -14.34
CA SER A 729 15.49 22.92 -15.69
C SER A 729 15.23 24.29 -16.35
N LYS A 730 14.15 24.44 -17.12
CA LYS A 730 13.73 25.68 -17.80
C LYS A 730 12.26 26.04 -17.57
N GLU A 731 11.59 25.31 -16.69
CA GLU A 731 10.17 25.45 -16.43
C GLU A 731 9.98 25.96 -14.99
N ASN A 732 8.95 26.76 -14.78
CA ASN A 732 8.47 27.04 -13.43
C ASN A 732 6.95 26.95 -13.31
N THR A 733 6.46 26.72 -12.10
CA THR A 733 5.04 26.78 -11.77
C THR A 733 4.84 27.18 -10.31
N LEU A 734 3.75 27.88 -10.02
CA LEU A 734 3.26 28.06 -8.66
C LEU A 734 2.51 26.81 -8.23
N VAL A 735 2.92 26.21 -7.11
CA VAL A 735 2.18 25.16 -6.42
C VAL A 735 1.50 25.80 -5.21
N PRO A 736 0.16 25.81 -5.11
CA PRO A 736 -0.53 26.58 -4.08
C PRO A 736 -0.40 25.98 -2.68
N ASN A 737 -0.67 26.81 -1.66
CA ASN A 737 -0.95 26.37 -0.29
C ASN A 737 -2.46 26.09 -0.10
N LEU A 738 -2.84 25.49 1.03
CA LEU A 738 -4.25 25.45 1.42
C LEU A 738 -4.67 26.82 1.99
N GLU A 739 -5.73 27.42 1.44
CA GLU A 739 -6.36 28.64 1.97
C GLU A 739 -6.93 28.37 3.38
N ARG A 740 -6.25 28.87 4.44
CA ARG A 740 -6.65 28.66 5.84
C ARG A 740 -6.24 29.84 6.72
N LYS A 741 -6.91 30.00 7.87
CA LYS A 741 -6.49 30.96 8.92
C LYS A 741 -5.27 30.42 9.66
N TYR A 742 -4.16 31.17 9.58
CA TYR A 742 -2.89 30.82 10.21
C TYR A 742 -2.93 31.19 11.71
N ILE A 743 -2.53 30.25 12.58
CA ILE A 743 -2.34 30.51 14.02
C ILE A 743 -0.87 30.83 14.31
N SER A 744 0.06 30.23 13.57
CA SER A 744 1.49 30.46 13.69
C SER A 744 2.22 30.05 12.41
N HIS A 745 3.05 30.93 11.84
CA HIS A 745 3.93 30.58 10.71
C HIS A 745 5.24 29.91 11.16
N LYS A 746 5.44 29.74 12.47
CA LYS A 746 6.69 29.18 12.99
C LYS A 746 6.83 27.71 12.57
N ALA A 747 7.97 27.37 11.96
CA ALA A 747 8.38 26.06 11.42
C ALA A 747 7.78 25.59 10.07
N THR A 748 6.85 26.33 9.45
CA THR A 748 6.17 25.89 8.19
C THR A 748 7.14 25.62 7.03
N ASN A 749 8.15 26.47 6.85
CA ASN A 749 9.18 26.28 5.81
C ASN A 749 10.09 25.08 6.08
N ASN A 750 10.31 24.71 7.35
CA ASN A 750 11.12 23.54 7.71
C ASN A 750 10.34 22.24 7.46
N VAL A 751 9.02 22.28 7.67
CA VAL A 751 8.10 21.17 7.42
C VAL A 751 8.01 20.91 5.91
N SER A 752 7.69 21.92 5.09
CA SER A 752 7.64 21.75 3.64
C SER A 752 8.96 21.23 3.07
N PHE A 753 10.09 21.77 3.53
CA PHE A 753 11.41 21.32 3.10
C PHE A 753 11.69 19.85 3.43
N GLY A 754 11.52 19.46 4.71
CA GLY A 754 11.79 18.10 5.16
C GLY A 754 10.88 17.08 4.48
N PHE A 755 9.59 17.41 4.32
CA PHE A 755 8.62 16.56 3.67
C PHE A 755 8.94 16.37 2.18
N PHE A 756 9.19 17.47 1.46
CA PHE A 756 9.51 17.41 0.04
C PHE A 756 10.79 16.61 -0.23
N VAL A 757 11.87 16.88 0.52
CA VAL A 757 13.15 16.20 0.30
C VAL A 757 13.05 14.72 0.63
N ALA A 758 12.32 14.34 1.69
CA ALA A 758 12.07 12.94 1.99
C ALA A 758 11.33 12.23 0.86
N LEU A 759 10.24 12.83 0.35
CA LEU A 759 9.53 12.29 -0.82
C LEU A 759 10.42 12.23 -2.06
N PHE A 760 11.20 13.28 -2.33
CA PHE A 760 12.07 13.35 -3.50
C PHE A 760 13.18 12.29 -3.43
N ALA A 761 13.81 12.11 -2.27
CA ALA A 761 14.86 11.13 -2.04
C ALA A 761 14.40 9.69 -2.30
N GLU A 762 13.13 9.39 -2.04
CA GLU A 762 12.55 8.09 -2.35
C GLU A 762 12.41 7.80 -3.84
N HIS A 763 12.59 8.82 -4.68
CA HIS A 763 12.65 8.68 -6.12
C HIS A 763 14.10 8.67 -6.61
N ASN A 764 14.40 7.76 -7.53
CA ASN A 764 15.67 7.75 -8.25
C ASN A 764 15.60 8.69 -9.48
N PHE A 765 15.21 9.95 -9.26
CA PHE A 765 15.08 10.93 -10.33
C PHE A 765 16.45 11.25 -10.94
N LYS A 766 16.54 11.20 -12.27
CA LYS A 766 17.68 11.77 -12.99
C LYS A 766 17.42 13.27 -13.15
N LEU A 767 18.13 14.10 -12.38
CA LEU A 767 17.95 15.56 -12.37
C LEU A 767 17.98 16.18 -13.78
N ASN A 768 18.81 15.66 -14.69
CA ASN A 768 18.93 16.16 -16.06
C ASN A 768 17.65 16.02 -16.91
N ASN A 769 16.74 15.10 -16.54
CA ASN A 769 15.51 14.82 -17.30
C ASN A 769 14.23 15.14 -16.48
N LEU A 770 14.38 15.77 -15.33
CA LEU A 770 13.28 16.06 -14.43
C LEU A 770 12.37 17.15 -15.00
N LYS A 771 11.07 16.90 -15.02
CA LYS A 771 10.04 17.86 -15.44
C LYS A 771 9.21 18.30 -14.24
N LEU A 772 8.59 19.48 -14.31
CA LEU A 772 7.77 19.99 -13.21
C LEU A 772 6.66 19.02 -12.79
N LYS A 773 5.99 18.40 -13.77
CA LYS A 773 4.91 17.44 -13.51
C LYS A 773 5.34 16.23 -12.67
N ASP A 774 6.64 15.91 -12.66
CA ASP A 774 7.17 14.76 -11.92
C ASP A 774 7.23 15.06 -10.41
N ILE A 775 7.29 16.34 -10.02
CA ILE A 775 7.43 16.76 -8.61
C ILE A 775 6.30 17.65 -8.10
N TYR A 776 5.40 18.13 -8.96
CA TYR A 776 4.28 19.02 -8.60
C TYR A 776 3.50 18.50 -7.39
N TYR A 777 3.08 17.24 -7.42
CA TYR A 777 2.29 16.65 -6.34
C TYR A 777 3.10 16.38 -5.07
N LEU A 778 4.42 16.16 -5.18
CA LEU A 778 5.29 16.04 -4.01
C LEU A 778 5.34 17.38 -3.25
N ILE A 779 5.43 18.48 -4.01
CA ILE A 779 5.48 19.83 -3.46
C ILE A 779 4.12 20.24 -2.91
N LEU A 780 3.02 19.87 -3.58
CA LEU A 780 1.68 20.11 -3.08
C LEU A 780 1.46 19.43 -1.72
N LYS A 781 1.90 18.18 -1.56
CA LYS A 781 1.81 17.49 -0.26
C LYS A 781 2.68 18.16 0.80
N ALA A 782 3.88 18.60 0.45
CA ALA A 782 4.75 19.36 1.35
C ALA A 782 4.13 20.69 1.78
N ASN A 783 3.47 21.41 0.86
CA ASN A 783 2.71 22.62 1.14
C ASN A 783 1.52 22.35 2.07
N ILE A 784 0.77 21.26 1.83
CA ILE A 784 -0.34 20.84 2.70
C ILE A 784 0.16 20.54 4.11
N ALA A 785 1.28 19.82 4.24
CA ALA A 785 1.90 19.55 5.55
C ALA A 785 2.22 20.87 6.28
N ALA A 786 2.85 21.82 5.59
CA ALA A 786 3.16 23.13 6.15
C ALA A 786 1.91 23.94 6.53
N SER A 787 0.87 23.95 5.68
CA SER A 787 -0.42 24.62 5.97
C SER A 787 -1.14 23.99 7.16
N LEU A 788 -1.05 22.67 7.37
CA LEU A 788 -1.65 22.02 8.53
C LEU A 788 -0.88 22.30 9.82
N THR A 789 0.45 22.35 9.75
CA THR A 789 1.30 22.75 10.89
C THR A 789 0.97 24.16 11.36
N SER A 790 0.67 25.08 10.43
CA SER A 790 0.46 26.49 10.78
C SER A 790 -0.83 26.78 11.55
N GLN A 791 -1.74 25.81 11.61
CA GLN A 791 -2.99 25.91 12.34
C GLN A 791 -2.89 25.51 13.81
N LYS A 792 -1.70 25.12 14.27
CA LYS A 792 -1.47 24.69 15.66
C LYS A 792 -0.26 25.43 16.22
N ARG A 793 -0.30 25.72 17.53
CA ARG A 793 0.90 26.12 18.28
C ARG A 793 1.67 24.85 18.61
N GLY A 794 3.00 24.85 18.46
CA GLY A 794 3.75 23.62 18.73
C GLY A 794 5.13 23.44 18.12
N TYR A 795 5.56 24.24 17.13
CA TYR A 795 6.80 23.98 16.38
C TYR A 795 6.91 22.52 15.88
N ALA A 796 7.81 21.70 16.45
CA ALA A 796 7.90 20.29 16.07
C ALA A 796 6.68 19.48 16.52
N GLN A 797 6.05 19.86 17.64
CA GLN A 797 4.84 19.18 18.14
C GLN A 797 3.56 19.55 17.36
N SER A 798 3.59 20.59 16.51
CA SER A 798 2.46 20.94 15.64
C SER A 798 2.49 20.24 14.29
N ILE A 799 3.52 19.44 14.00
CA ILE A 799 3.63 18.67 12.76
C ILE A 799 2.42 17.72 12.64
N PRO A 800 1.68 17.72 11.52
CA PRO A 800 0.51 16.87 11.34
C PRO A 800 0.90 15.40 11.15
N THR A 801 -0.08 14.52 11.35
CA THR A 801 0.06 13.11 10.97
C THR A 801 0.00 12.95 9.44
N LEU A 802 0.60 11.88 8.93
CA LEU A 802 0.53 11.53 7.50
C LEU A 802 -0.92 11.34 7.03
N GLU A 803 -1.78 10.74 7.87
CA GLU A 803 -3.22 10.59 7.59
C GLU A 803 -3.90 11.95 7.38
N SER A 804 -3.58 12.96 8.19
CA SER A 804 -4.15 14.31 8.05
C SER A 804 -3.70 14.98 6.75
N ILE A 805 -2.43 14.79 6.35
CA ILE A 805 -1.88 15.34 5.11
C ILE A 805 -2.60 14.71 3.90
N GLU A 806 -2.66 13.38 3.84
CA GLU A 806 -3.29 12.67 2.71
C GLU A 806 -4.80 12.95 2.61
N LYS A 807 -5.48 13.12 3.74
CA LYS A 807 -6.90 13.54 3.77
C LYS A 807 -7.10 14.88 3.07
N GLU A 808 -6.23 15.86 3.34
CA GLU A 808 -6.33 17.18 2.72
C GLU A 808 -5.86 17.17 1.26
N PHE A 809 -4.84 16.38 0.94
CA PHE A 809 -4.41 16.16 -0.44
C PHE A 809 -5.56 15.62 -1.28
N ASN A 810 -6.23 14.57 -0.82
CA ASN A 810 -7.38 14.00 -1.52
C ASN A 810 -8.53 15.01 -1.68
N LYS A 811 -8.82 15.85 -0.67
CA LYS A 811 -9.79 16.95 -0.81
C LYS A 811 -9.40 17.95 -1.88
N TYR A 812 -8.13 18.33 -1.93
CA TYR A 812 -7.62 19.25 -2.96
C TYR A 812 -7.77 18.64 -4.35
N ILE A 813 -7.39 17.37 -4.52
CA ILE A 813 -7.52 16.64 -5.78
C ILE A 813 -8.98 16.63 -6.26
N ILE A 814 -9.93 16.34 -5.37
CA ILE A 814 -11.36 16.39 -5.70
C ILE A 814 -11.79 17.81 -6.13
N LYS A 815 -11.36 18.86 -5.41
CA LYS A 815 -11.73 20.25 -5.73
C LYS A 815 -11.21 20.68 -7.11
N GLN A 816 -10.02 20.23 -7.50
CA GLN A 816 -9.44 20.58 -8.81
C GLN A 816 -10.19 19.92 -9.97
N GLU A 817 -10.60 18.66 -9.83
CA GLU A 817 -11.37 17.97 -10.89
C GLU A 817 -12.76 18.58 -11.08
N VAL A 818 -13.41 19.09 -10.00
CA VAL A 818 -14.71 19.78 -10.10
C VAL A 818 -14.61 21.14 -10.80
N LYS A 819 -13.43 21.79 -10.81
CA LYS A 819 -13.23 23.06 -11.54
C LYS A 819 -12.96 22.88 -13.04
N ASN A 820 -12.63 21.66 -13.47
CA ASN A 820 -12.28 21.31 -14.85
C ASN A 820 -13.42 20.63 -15.61
N VAL A 821 -14.62 20.54 -15.00
CA VAL A 821 -15.90 20.13 -15.60
C VAL A 821 -16.78 21.38 -15.66
#